data_AF-A0A937TUI1-F1
#
_entry.id   AF-A0A937TUI1-F1
#
_cell.length_a   1.000
_cell.length_b   1.000
_cell.length_c   1.000
_cell.angle_alpha   90.00
_cell.angle_beta   90.00
_cell.angle_gamma   90.00
#
_symmetry.space_group_name_H-M   'P 1'
#
loop_
_entity.id
_entity.type
_entity.pdbx_description
1 polymer ?
#
loop_
_entity_poly.entity_id
_entity_poly.type
_entity_poly.pdbx_seq_one_letter_code
_entity_poly.pdbx_strand_id
1 'polypeptide(L)'
;MKRTLQMVLAKNIALAEIAILSLLAPAALAASVEAHSARKVLDATGVKGGLVVHIGCGDGKLTAALRANDSTIVHGLDIDEANVAAARRTASKAGLYGTVSAARLVGRSLPYADNLVNLVVSENLGKVTMAEVMRVLVPNGAAYVKTGGSWRKTVKPRPAEIDEWTHFLHDASNNAVAADTQVGPPRRLQWTAGPPWCRSHEYISSFSAMVTAGGRVFYVVDEALLGVTDKRLGERWALNARDAFNGALLWKRRLPKWRADEWKGTSMRGRPPSVPRRIVAGGDKLYATLSHLAPVSVIDGATGKTLQMLDGTAGAQEIALVDGTLVMRAVDTAVRGEKTTASIVAVDTETGKVRWRVRAPRYLSQSLAAAGERAVYSDGAQTVCLSLADGKELWRSARPEAKTPPKQQPKAKKKRPRRTRRGDRTIIVHGDLVLETDGGSIIARHARTGKTRWTARTGGGSMRGHDFFIARGLAWHAAKGGISAYDLATGKVVKTIDPSAVQSRGHHLRCYRAKATERYLITQFSGAEFISLTDENHSQNDWVRGPCRHGIMPANGMLYTPPHQCFCFPGAMMTGLNAFTTANDDAMHAIAPSTGAALEKGPAFGTIGNRKSKIANSADWPVYRHDARRTGATPCEVPAKVARLWRAKLVGPLTPPVAAGGRIYVAARNEHTVYALSAADGSVAWRFTADAGVDSPPTVHAGAVLFGCADGRVYCIRASDGALAWRFRAAPAERLIMDEGRLASAWRVHGSVIVQDGVLYCTAGRSSFIDGGLYVYALDPATGKVRHTCRLDTSWATREDKVGDQTQ
;
A
#
# COMPACT_ATOMS: atom_id res chain seq x y z
N MET A 1 29.83 42.71 -55.57
CA MET A 1 29.81 41.30 -55.10
C MET A 1 29.55 41.15 -53.61
N LYS A 2 30.31 41.78 -52.68
CA LYS A 2 30.12 41.59 -51.22
C LYS A 2 28.72 41.94 -50.67
N ARG A 3 28.09 43.03 -51.13
CA ARG A 3 26.73 43.42 -50.69
C ARG A 3 25.64 42.47 -51.19
N THR A 4 25.80 41.89 -52.37
CA THR A 4 24.84 40.92 -52.94
C THR A 4 24.88 39.58 -52.20
N LEU A 5 26.07 39.13 -51.77
CA LEU A 5 26.22 37.89 -51.01
C LEU A 5 25.62 37.98 -49.59
N GLN A 6 25.76 39.13 -48.91
CA GLN A 6 25.17 39.35 -47.58
C GLN A 6 23.63 39.39 -47.61
N MET A 7 23.03 39.96 -48.65
CA MET A 7 21.57 39.97 -48.81
C MET A 7 20.99 38.57 -49.07
N VAL A 8 21.70 37.72 -49.81
CA VAL A 8 21.29 36.33 -50.07
C VAL A 8 21.42 35.46 -48.82
N LEU A 9 22.50 35.63 -48.04
CA LEU A 9 22.67 34.91 -46.76
C LEU A 9 21.60 35.29 -45.73
N ALA A 10 21.29 36.59 -45.60
CA ALA A 10 20.25 37.07 -44.68
C ALA A 10 18.85 36.60 -45.08
N LYS A 11 18.52 36.56 -46.38
CA LYS A 11 17.26 35.97 -46.88
C LYS A 11 17.17 34.48 -46.58
N ASN A 12 18.25 33.72 -46.75
CA ASN A 12 18.25 32.28 -46.50
C ASN A 12 18.14 31.93 -45.01
N ILE A 13 18.73 32.75 -44.12
CA ILE A 13 18.56 32.60 -42.66
C ILE A 13 17.12 32.95 -42.24
N ALA A 14 16.56 34.04 -42.76
CA ALA A 14 15.17 34.42 -42.48
C ALA A 14 14.16 33.37 -43.02
N LEU A 15 14.41 32.79 -44.20
CA LEU A 15 13.60 31.70 -44.75
C LEU A 15 13.72 30.41 -43.92
N ALA A 16 14.91 30.09 -43.40
CA ALA A 16 15.11 28.95 -42.51
C ALA A 16 14.43 29.17 -41.14
N GLU A 17 14.49 30.38 -40.57
CA GLU A 17 13.79 30.71 -39.32
C GLU A 17 12.27 30.72 -39.50
N ILE A 18 11.75 31.25 -40.60
CA ILE A 18 10.31 31.20 -40.93
C ILE A 18 9.86 29.75 -41.19
N ALA A 19 10.68 28.92 -41.84
CA ALA A 19 10.42 27.49 -42.01
C ALA A 19 10.42 26.74 -40.67
N ILE A 20 11.32 27.05 -39.74
CA ILE A 20 11.39 26.47 -38.40
C ILE A 20 10.18 26.92 -37.54
N LEU A 21 9.81 28.20 -37.59
CA LEU A 21 8.62 28.74 -36.90
C LEU A 21 7.31 28.17 -37.47
N SER A 22 7.20 27.99 -38.78
CA SER A 22 6.03 27.38 -39.44
C SER A 22 5.96 25.86 -39.27
N LEU A 23 7.07 25.17 -39.01
CA LEU A 23 7.10 23.74 -38.62
C LEU A 23 6.81 23.51 -37.13
N LEU A 24 7.12 24.48 -36.25
CA LEU A 24 6.87 24.41 -34.81
C LEU A 24 5.44 24.82 -34.40
N ALA A 25 4.81 25.74 -35.13
CA ALA A 25 3.45 26.21 -34.83
C ALA A 25 2.36 25.11 -34.88
N PRO A 26 2.33 24.18 -35.87
CA PRO A 26 1.32 23.12 -35.92
C PRO A 26 1.50 22.07 -34.81
N ALA A 27 2.74 21.77 -34.44
CA ALA A 27 3.05 20.81 -33.36
C ALA A 27 2.69 21.37 -31.98
N ALA A 28 2.99 22.65 -31.73
CA ALA A 28 2.57 23.35 -30.52
C ALA A 28 1.03 23.47 -30.43
N LEU A 29 0.37 23.75 -31.57
CA LEU A 29 -1.09 23.82 -31.64
C LEU A 29 -1.73 22.44 -31.39
N ALA A 30 -1.23 21.36 -32.01
CA ALA A 30 -1.74 20.01 -31.77
C ALA A 30 -1.55 19.55 -30.32
N ALA A 31 -0.39 19.85 -29.72
CA ALA A 31 -0.16 19.59 -28.30
C ALA A 31 -1.13 20.39 -27.41
N SER A 32 -1.46 21.63 -27.80
CA SER A 32 -2.45 22.46 -27.09
C SER A 32 -3.88 21.93 -27.21
N VAL A 33 -4.26 21.34 -28.36
CA VAL A 33 -5.58 20.74 -28.59
C VAL A 33 -5.76 19.50 -27.73
N GLU A 34 -4.77 18.60 -27.69
CA GLU A 34 -4.86 17.37 -26.89
C GLU A 34 -4.83 17.65 -25.39
N ALA A 35 -4.03 18.64 -24.96
CA ALA A 35 -4.06 19.12 -23.58
C ALA A 35 -5.43 19.69 -23.20
N HIS A 36 -6.08 20.43 -24.11
CA HIS A 36 -7.44 20.95 -23.91
C HIS A 36 -8.49 19.84 -23.84
N SER A 37 -8.41 18.85 -24.73
CA SER A 37 -9.28 17.67 -24.73
C SER A 37 -9.13 16.86 -23.43
N ALA A 38 -7.89 16.58 -23.01
CA ALA A 38 -7.63 15.90 -21.74
C ALA A 38 -8.18 16.68 -20.55
N ARG A 39 -7.98 18.00 -20.52
CA ARG A 39 -8.52 18.86 -19.46
C ARG A 39 -10.06 18.82 -19.41
N LYS A 40 -10.74 18.89 -20.55
CA LYS A 40 -12.21 18.73 -20.62
C LYS A 40 -12.68 17.41 -20.02
N VAL A 41 -12.00 16.31 -20.35
CA VAL A 41 -12.33 14.98 -19.80
C VAL A 41 -12.14 14.96 -18.28
N LEU A 42 -11.01 15.47 -17.79
CA LEU A 42 -10.71 15.49 -16.35
C LEU A 42 -11.66 16.42 -15.58
N ASP A 43 -11.98 17.59 -16.11
CA ASP A 43 -12.92 18.54 -15.51
C ASP A 43 -14.35 17.97 -15.48
N ALA A 44 -14.82 17.34 -16.56
CA ALA A 44 -16.14 16.71 -16.61
C ALA A 44 -16.27 15.51 -15.65
N THR A 45 -15.18 14.77 -15.47
CA THR A 45 -15.17 13.57 -14.62
C THR A 45 -14.91 13.88 -13.15
N GLY A 46 -14.17 14.96 -12.86
CA GLY A 46 -13.73 15.32 -11.50
C GLY A 46 -12.55 14.49 -11.00
N VAL A 47 -11.93 13.67 -11.86
CA VAL A 47 -10.81 12.79 -11.49
C VAL A 47 -9.53 13.61 -11.43
N LYS A 48 -8.87 13.60 -10.26
CA LYS A 48 -7.68 14.42 -9.98
C LYS A 48 -6.36 13.68 -9.95
N GLY A 49 -6.41 12.34 -9.92
CA GLY A 49 -5.25 11.45 -9.76
C GLY A 49 -5.67 9.98 -9.79
N GLY A 50 -4.70 9.09 -9.65
CA GLY A 50 -4.90 7.64 -9.70
C GLY A 50 -4.70 7.05 -11.10
N LEU A 51 -5.33 5.92 -11.38
CA LEU A 51 -5.19 5.19 -12.64
C LEU A 51 -6.25 5.61 -13.66
N VAL A 52 -5.79 6.10 -14.81
CA VAL A 52 -6.62 6.44 -15.98
C VAL A 52 -6.35 5.41 -17.09
N VAL A 53 -7.42 4.89 -17.70
CA VAL A 53 -7.34 3.94 -18.80
C VAL A 53 -7.99 4.56 -20.04
N HIS A 54 -7.26 4.60 -21.15
CA HIS A 54 -7.75 5.09 -22.43
C HIS A 54 -7.90 3.92 -23.41
N ILE A 55 -9.14 3.52 -23.72
CA ILE A 55 -9.43 2.43 -24.67
C ILE A 55 -9.64 3.01 -26.07
N GLY A 56 -8.93 2.47 -27.06
CA GLY A 56 -8.82 3.02 -28.41
C GLY A 56 -7.77 4.13 -28.48
N CYS A 57 -6.58 3.86 -27.94
CA CYS A 57 -5.62 4.91 -27.63
C CYS A 57 -4.92 5.55 -28.85
N GLY A 58 -5.02 4.95 -30.04
CA GLY A 58 -4.55 5.53 -31.30
C GLY A 58 -3.05 5.85 -31.28
N ASP A 59 -2.68 7.06 -31.71
CA ASP A 59 -1.28 7.53 -31.69
C ASP A 59 -0.74 7.89 -30.30
N GLY A 60 -1.60 7.82 -29.28
CA GLY A 60 -1.28 8.07 -27.88
C GLY A 60 -1.12 9.53 -27.46
N LYS A 61 -1.43 10.53 -28.31
CA LYS A 61 -1.33 11.94 -27.90
C LYS A 61 -2.29 12.29 -26.77
N LEU A 62 -3.58 11.94 -26.92
CA LEU A 62 -4.56 12.10 -25.84
C LEU A 62 -4.18 11.29 -24.61
N THR A 63 -3.71 10.05 -24.80
CA THR A 63 -3.24 9.18 -23.71
C THR A 63 -2.12 9.84 -22.89
N ALA A 64 -1.15 10.47 -23.56
CA ALA A 64 -0.09 11.21 -22.89
C ALA A 64 -0.64 12.46 -22.18
N ALA A 65 -1.54 13.21 -22.82
CA ALA A 65 -2.15 14.43 -22.27
C ALA A 65 -3.05 14.16 -21.04
N LEU A 66 -3.68 12.99 -20.95
CA LEU A 66 -4.47 12.56 -19.78
C LEU A 66 -3.63 12.46 -18.50
N ARG A 67 -2.30 12.37 -18.60
CA ARG A 67 -1.39 12.48 -17.45
C ARG A 67 -1.19 13.95 -17.06
N ALA A 68 -2.23 14.55 -16.50
CA ALA A 68 -2.22 15.99 -16.16
C ALA A 68 -1.26 16.35 -15.01
N ASN A 69 -0.89 15.40 -14.15
CA ASN A 69 0.02 15.62 -13.02
C ASN A 69 0.70 14.32 -12.57
N ASP A 70 1.61 14.40 -11.60
CA ASP A 70 2.40 13.25 -11.10
C ASP A 70 1.62 12.24 -10.27
N SER A 71 0.40 12.56 -9.86
CA SER A 71 -0.50 11.61 -9.20
C SER A 71 -1.26 10.72 -10.17
N THR A 72 -1.15 10.98 -11.48
CA THR A 72 -1.87 10.24 -12.51
C THR A 72 -0.95 9.25 -13.22
N ILE A 73 -1.42 8.01 -13.34
CA ILE A 73 -0.82 6.95 -14.15
C ILE A 73 -1.81 6.67 -15.28
N VAL A 74 -1.32 6.58 -16.52
CA VAL A 74 -2.18 6.37 -17.69
C VAL A 74 -1.80 5.10 -18.43
N HIS A 75 -2.79 4.26 -18.74
CA HIS A 75 -2.62 3.08 -19.57
C HIS A 75 -3.50 3.16 -20.82
N GLY A 76 -2.86 3.27 -21.98
CA GLY A 76 -3.51 3.16 -23.28
C GLY A 76 -3.74 1.71 -23.67
N LEU A 77 -4.95 1.38 -24.11
CA LEU A 77 -5.30 0.07 -24.63
C LEU A 77 -5.77 0.22 -26.07
N ASP A 78 -5.22 -0.57 -26.98
CA ASP A 78 -5.65 -0.59 -28.38
C ASP A 78 -5.64 -2.02 -28.93
N ILE A 79 -6.58 -2.32 -29.82
CA ILE A 79 -6.62 -3.64 -30.47
C ILE A 79 -5.56 -3.75 -31.58
N ASP A 80 -5.16 -2.60 -32.15
CA ASP A 80 -4.16 -2.51 -33.21
C ASP A 80 -2.76 -2.32 -32.62
N GLU A 81 -1.86 -3.24 -32.97
CA GLU A 81 -0.48 -3.25 -32.52
C GLU A 81 0.33 -2.07 -33.08
N ALA A 82 -0.04 -1.53 -34.25
CA ALA A 82 0.57 -0.34 -34.82
C ALA A 82 0.25 0.91 -33.98
N ASN A 83 -0.99 1.04 -33.49
CA ASN A 83 -1.42 2.09 -32.58
C ASN A 83 -0.70 1.97 -31.23
N VAL A 84 -0.62 0.76 -30.66
CA VAL A 84 0.17 0.53 -29.44
C VAL A 84 1.62 0.99 -29.64
N ALA A 85 2.27 0.59 -30.73
CA ALA A 85 3.63 1.02 -31.04
C ALA A 85 3.76 2.55 -31.21
N ALA A 86 2.77 3.21 -31.83
CA ALA A 86 2.72 4.67 -31.96
C ALA A 86 2.58 5.35 -30.60
N ALA A 87 1.63 4.92 -29.77
CA ALA A 87 1.42 5.45 -28.42
C ALA A 87 2.67 5.31 -27.53
N ARG A 88 3.36 4.16 -27.59
CA ARG A 88 4.64 3.95 -26.90
C ARG A 88 5.70 4.95 -27.35
N ARG A 89 5.82 5.19 -28.66
CA ARG A 89 6.76 6.19 -29.22
C ARG A 89 6.41 7.60 -28.76
N THR A 90 5.13 7.97 -28.77
CA THR A 90 4.65 9.29 -28.32
C THR A 90 5.01 9.55 -26.86
N ALA A 91 4.63 8.63 -25.96
CA ALA A 91 4.95 8.73 -24.54
C ALA A 91 6.46 8.69 -24.26
N SER A 92 7.24 7.90 -25.01
CA SER A 92 8.70 7.85 -24.88
C SER A 92 9.36 9.17 -25.30
N LYS A 93 8.94 9.77 -26.41
CA LYS A 93 9.44 11.08 -26.87
C LYS A 93 9.13 12.19 -25.88
N ALA A 94 8.01 12.09 -25.17
CA ALA A 94 7.64 13.01 -24.09
C ALA A 94 8.37 12.74 -22.76
N GLY A 95 9.16 11.67 -22.65
CA GLY A 95 9.82 11.28 -21.40
C GLY A 95 8.87 10.75 -20.33
N LEU A 96 7.66 10.34 -20.73
CA LEU A 96 6.59 9.90 -19.81
C LEU A 96 6.45 8.37 -19.72
N TYR A 97 7.09 7.64 -20.63
CA TYR A 97 6.89 6.20 -20.77
C TYR A 97 7.21 5.43 -19.48
N GLY A 98 6.28 4.58 -19.05
CA GLY A 98 6.30 3.91 -17.74
C GLY A 98 5.25 4.45 -16.78
N THR A 99 5.07 5.78 -16.73
CA THR A 99 3.89 6.41 -16.08
C THR A 99 2.74 6.63 -17.05
N VAL A 100 3.07 6.74 -18.34
CA VAL A 100 2.16 6.50 -19.47
C VAL A 100 2.65 5.25 -20.17
N SER A 101 1.82 4.23 -20.28
CA SER A 101 2.15 3.01 -21.03
C SER A 101 1.04 2.69 -22.03
N ALA A 102 1.32 1.79 -22.96
CA ALA A 102 0.31 1.28 -23.88
C ALA A 102 0.48 -0.23 -24.08
N ALA A 103 -0.62 -0.96 -24.14
CA ALA A 103 -0.65 -2.40 -24.36
C ALA A 103 -1.78 -2.80 -25.31
N ARG A 104 -1.63 -3.99 -25.91
CA ARG A 104 -2.64 -4.54 -26.80
C ARG A 104 -3.83 -5.04 -26.00
N LEU A 105 -5.04 -4.63 -26.39
CA LEU A 105 -6.29 -5.16 -25.86
C LEU A 105 -6.68 -6.42 -26.63
N VAL A 106 -6.86 -7.52 -25.91
CA VAL A 106 -7.26 -8.80 -26.48
C VAL A 106 -8.60 -9.22 -25.87
N GLY A 107 -9.58 -9.52 -26.72
CA GLY A 107 -10.89 -10.04 -26.28
C GLY A 107 -11.83 -8.95 -25.76
N ARG A 108 -12.58 -9.30 -24.70
CA ARG A 108 -13.65 -8.46 -24.11
C ARG A 108 -13.35 -7.98 -22.70
N SER A 109 -12.35 -8.58 -22.05
CA SER A 109 -12.00 -8.35 -20.66
C SER A 109 -10.85 -7.35 -20.56
N LEU A 110 -10.96 -6.45 -19.59
CA LEU A 110 -9.90 -5.53 -19.23
C LEU A 110 -8.95 -6.24 -18.25
N PRO A 111 -7.63 -6.09 -18.42
CA PRO A 111 -6.66 -6.93 -17.71
C PRO A 111 -6.43 -6.47 -16.27
N TYR A 112 -7.36 -5.77 -15.62
CA TYR A 112 -7.17 -5.19 -14.29
C TYR A 112 -7.86 -6.01 -13.21
N ALA A 113 -7.29 -5.98 -12.00
CA ALA A 113 -8.03 -6.32 -10.79
C ALA A 113 -9.32 -5.48 -10.67
N ASP A 114 -10.33 -6.03 -10.01
CA ASP A 114 -11.56 -5.31 -9.67
C ASP A 114 -11.21 -4.05 -8.86
N ASN A 115 -11.97 -2.98 -9.04
CA ASN A 115 -11.79 -1.74 -8.28
C ASN A 115 -10.36 -1.17 -8.37
N LEU A 116 -9.78 -1.05 -9.55
CA LEU A 116 -8.41 -0.52 -9.72
C LEU A 116 -8.37 0.82 -10.46
N VAL A 117 -9.31 1.08 -11.37
CA VAL A 117 -9.27 2.20 -12.32
C VAL A 117 -10.10 3.38 -11.81
N ASN A 118 -9.52 4.58 -11.73
CA ASN A 118 -10.27 5.80 -11.37
C ASN A 118 -11.09 6.34 -12.53
N LEU A 119 -10.55 6.23 -13.75
CA LEU A 119 -11.19 6.75 -14.96
C LEU A 119 -10.99 5.81 -16.15
N VAL A 120 -12.08 5.42 -16.81
CA VAL A 120 -12.03 4.84 -18.16
C VAL A 120 -12.51 5.89 -19.16
N VAL A 121 -11.69 6.21 -20.14
CA VAL A 121 -12.02 7.10 -21.27
C VAL A 121 -12.04 6.27 -22.54
N SER A 122 -13.09 6.42 -23.37
CA SER A 122 -13.11 5.77 -24.67
C SER A 122 -14.10 6.43 -25.64
N GLU A 123 -13.68 6.62 -26.89
CA GLU A 123 -14.64 6.95 -27.95
C GLU A 123 -15.43 5.72 -28.42
N ASN A 124 -14.84 4.53 -28.32
CA ASN A 124 -15.46 3.28 -28.71
C ASN A 124 -14.89 2.13 -27.88
N LEU A 125 -15.74 1.52 -27.05
CA LEU A 125 -15.35 0.38 -26.22
C LEU A 125 -15.08 -0.90 -27.02
N GLY A 126 -15.43 -0.93 -28.31
CA GLY A 126 -15.32 -2.10 -29.15
C GLY A 126 -16.12 -3.27 -28.57
N LYS A 127 -15.41 -4.33 -28.16
CA LYS A 127 -16.02 -5.53 -27.58
C LYS A 127 -16.11 -5.52 -26.04
N VAL A 128 -15.59 -4.48 -25.39
CA VAL A 128 -15.65 -4.33 -23.91
C VAL A 128 -17.04 -3.84 -23.53
N THR A 129 -17.68 -4.52 -22.57
CA THR A 129 -19.02 -4.13 -22.11
C THR A 129 -18.92 -3.06 -21.01
N MET A 130 -19.99 -2.28 -20.82
CA MET A 130 -20.04 -1.38 -19.66
C MET A 130 -19.99 -2.13 -18.33
N ALA A 131 -20.50 -3.37 -18.25
CA ALA A 131 -20.36 -4.19 -17.04
C ALA A 131 -18.88 -4.44 -16.69
N GLU A 132 -18.06 -4.73 -17.70
CA GLU A 132 -16.62 -4.91 -17.53
C GLU A 132 -15.91 -3.61 -17.13
N VAL A 133 -16.32 -2.47 -17.70
CA VAL A 133 -15.85 -1.14 -17.28
C VAL A 133 -16.19 -0.91 -15.80
N MET A 134 -17.43 -1.18 -15.39
CA MET A 134 -17.86 -1.00 -14.00
C MET A 134 -17.14 -1.96 -13.04
N ARG A 135 -16.75 -3.16 -13.48
CA ARG A 135 -15.94 -4.10 -12.67
C ARG A 135 -14.60 -3.47 -12.27
N VAL A 136 -13.88 -2.91 -13.25
CA VAL A 136 -12.53 -2.38 -13.02
C VAL A 136 -12.52 -1.01 -12.36
N LEU A 137 -13.60 -0.22 -12.48
CA LEU A 137 -13.66 1.08 -11.82
C LEU A 137 -13.61 0.95 -10.29
N VAL A 138 -12.86 1.82 -9.64
CA VAL A 138 -12.91 2.00 -8.18
C VAL A 138 -14.30 2.49 -7.76
N PRO A 139 -14.74 2.26 -6.51
CA PRO A 139 -15.89 2.96 -5.94
C PRO A 139 -15.79 4.48 -6.14
N ASN A 140 -16.85 5.09 -6.67
CA ASN A 140 -16.93 6.49 -7.10
C ASN A 140 -16.02 6.88 -8.29
N GLY A 141 -15.35 5.91 -8.92
CA GLY A 141 -14.65 6.09 -10.19
C GLY A 141 -15.62 6.33 -11.36
N ALA A 142 -15.11 6.88 -12.46
CA ALA A 142 -15.93 7.30 -13.59
C ALA A 142 -15.56 6.59 -14.90
N ALA A 143 -16.58 6.26 -15.70
CA ALA A 143 -16.44 6.02 -17.12
C ALA A 143 -16.87 7.28 -17.87
N TYR A 144 -16.08 7.72 -18.83
CA TYR A 144 -16.41 8.79 -19.76
C TYR A 144 -16.31 8.23 -21.18
N VAL A 145 -17.45 7.81 -21.71
CA VAL A 145 -17.52 7.02 -22.95
C VAL A 145 -18.45 7.69 -23.94
N LYS A 146 -18.08 7.71 -25.22
CA LYS A 146 -18.93 8.24 -26.29
C LYS A 146 -20.01 7.22 -26.65
N THR A 147 -21.27 7.65 -26.68
CA THR A 147 -22.44 6.84 -27.01
C THR A 147 -23.38 7.67 -27.88
N GLY A 148 -23.72 7.18 -29.08
CA GLY A 148 -24.57 7.95 -30.02
C GLY A 148 -23.98 9.31 -30.41
N GLY A 149 -22.65 9.40 -30.54
CA GLY A 149 -21.92 10.63 -30.87
C GLY A 149 -21.68 11.59 -29.70
N SER A 150 -22.32 11.39 -28.54
CA SER A 150 -22.19 12.25 -27.36
C SER A 150 -21.40 11.58 -26.23
N TRP A 151 -20.64 12.36 -25.46
CA TRP A 151 -19.91 11.85 -24.30
C TRP A 151 -20.85 11.66 -23.10
N ARG A 152 -20.81 10.49 -22.47
CA ARG A 152 -21.59 10.16 -21.29
C ARG A 152 -20.70 9.81 -20.11
N LYS A 153 -20.91 10.49 -18.98
CA LYS A 153 -20.31 10.13 -17.68
C LYS A 153 -21.17 9.07 -16.99
N THR A 154 -20.55 8.01 -16.48
CA THR A 154 -21.18 7.02 -15.60
C THR A 154 -20.28 6.81 -14.39
N VAL A 155 -20.82 6.82 -13.18
CA VAL A 155 -20.04 6.70 -11.94
C VAL A 155 -20.35 5.36 -11.29
N LYS A 156 -19.32 4.65 -10.81
CA LYS A 156 -19.50 3.43 -10.03
C LYS A 156 -20.01 3.76 -8.64
N PRO A 157 -21.17 3.24 -8.21
CA PRO A 157 -21.63 3.46 -6.85
C PRO A 157 -20.66 2.83 -5.85
N ARG A 158 -20.49 3.49 -4.69
CA ARG A 158 -19.78 2.88 -3.57
C ARG A 158 -20.66 1.77 -2.97
N PRO A 159 -20.15 0.53 -2.81
CA PRO A 159 -20.89 -0.54 -2.14
C PRO A 159 -21.23 -0.15 -0.69
N ALA A 160 -22.41 -0.54 -0.21
CA ALA A 160 -22.84 -0.28 1.16
C ALA A 160 -22.11 -1.19 2.17
N GLU A 161 -21.54 -2.28 1.70
CA GLU A 161 -20.89 -3.33 2.46
C GLU A 161 -19.46 -2.96 2.89
N ILE A 162 -18.88 -1.88 2.33
CA ILE A 162 -17.52 -1.43 2.64
C ILE A 162 -17.52 -0.17 3.50
N ASP A 163 -16.62 -0.14 4.46
CA ASP A 163 -16.54 0.92 5.46
C ASP A 163 -15.23 1.71 5.36
N GLU A 164 -15.15 2.83 6.04
CA GLU A 164 -13.94 3.63 6.19
C GLU A 164 -13.31 3.43 7.58
N TRP A 165 -12.16 4.04 7.83
CA TRP A 165 -11.43 3.95 9.10
C TRP A 165 -10.83 5.32 9.40
N THR A 166 -11.71 6.23 9.80
CA THR A 166 -11.45 7.67 9.90
C THR A 166 -10.51 8.04 11.05
N HIS A 167 -10.38 7.17 12.05
CA HIS A 167 -9.61 7.36 13.27
C HIS A 167 -8.67 6.19 13.56
N PHE A 168 -7.74 6.35 14.51
CA PHE A 168 -6.86 5.25 14.92
C PHE A 168 -7.62 3.98 15.33
N LEU A 169 -8.75 4.12 16.02
CA LEU A 169 -9.64 3.03 16.45
C LEU A 169 -10.99 3.11 15.71
N HIS A 170 -10.94 3.12 14.38
CA HIS A 170 -12.07 3.18 13.44
C HIS A 170 -12.75 4.55 13.40
N ASP A 171 -13.44 4.95 14.47
CA ASP A 171 -14.16 6.21 14.56
C ASP A 171 -13.86 6.97 15.88
N ALA A 172 -14.61 8.04 16.14
CA ALA A 172 -14.48 8.82 17.36
C ALA A 172 -14.94 8.07 18.62
N SER A 173 -15.74 7.02 18.49
CA SER A 173 -16.28 6.24 19.61
C SER A 173 -15.22 5.39 20.32
N ASN A 174 -14.04 5.22 19.70
CA ASN A 174 -12.96 4.28 20.03
C ASN A 174 -13.29 2.79 19.85
N ASN A 175 -14.44 2.45 19.28
CA ASN A 175 -14.76 1.06 18.96
C ASN A 175 -13.95 0.61 17.74
N ALA A 176 -12.88 -0.17 17.94
CA ALA A 176 -11.98 -0.58 16.86
C ALA A 176 -12.56 -1.69 15.96
N VAL A 177 -13.78 -1.48 15.45
CA VAL A 177 -14.61 -2.42 14.69
C VAL A 177 -15.13 -1.70 13.45
N ALA A 178 -14.73 -2.16 12.26
CA ALA A 178 -15.34 -1.66 11.03
C ALA A 178 -16.69 -2.35 10.77
N ALA A 179 -17.65 -1.60 10.23
CA ALA A 179 -18.88 -2.15 9.65
C ALA A 179 -18.63 -2.88 8.31
N ASP A 180 -17.37 -2.92 7.86
CA ASP A 180 -16.96 -3.54 6.61
C ASP A 180 -17.17 -5.07 6.64
N THR A 181 -18.06 -5.55 5.76
CA THR A 181 -18.37 -6.97 5.65
C THR A 181 -17.60 -7.67 4.52
N GLN A 182 -16.88 -6.91 3.69
CA GLN A 182 -16.07 -7.43 2.59
C GLN A 182 -14.64 -7.78 3.04
N VAL A 183 -14.14 -7.14 4.11
CA VAL A 183 -12.84 -7.52 4.69
C VAL A 183 -12.90 -8.91 5.29
N GLY A 184 -11.93 -9.74 4.88
CA GLY A 184 -11.72 -11.09 5.40
C GLY A 184 -10.24 -11.51 5.30
N PRO A 185 -9.94 -12.80 5.48
CA PRO A 185 -8.58 -13.31 5.38
C PRO A 185 -7.91 -12.89 4.05
N PRO A 186 -6.66 -12.40 4.07
CA PRO A 186 -6.00 -11.91 2.87
C PRO A 186 -5.70 -13.06 1.91
N ARG A 187 -6.16 -12.94 0.65
CA ARG A 187 -5.94 -13.98 -0.39
C ARG A 187 -5.52 -13.45 -1.75
N ARG A 188 -5.78 -12.19 -2.07
CA ARG A 188 -5.26 -11.54 -3.29
C ARG A 188 -4.60 -10.23 -2.94
N LEU A 189 -3.49 -9.91 -3.61
CA LEU A 189 -2.90 -8.58 -3.52
C LEU A 189 -3.68 -7.62 -4.43
N GLN A 190 -4.11 -6.48 -3.90
CA GLN A 190 -4.75 -5.42 -4.69
C GLN A 190 -3.73 -4.39 -5.14
N TRP A 191 -2.86 -3.95 -4.23
CA TRP A 191 -1.74 -3.08 -4.53
C TRP A 191 -0.66 -3.14 -3.45
N THR A 192 0.57 -2.78 -3.83
CA THR A 192 1.71 -2.65 -2.92
C THR A 192 2.50 -1.37 -3.17
N ALA A 193 3.08 -0.80 -2.11
CA ALA A 193 3.86 0.43 -2.17
C ALA A 193 4.99 0.47 -1.13
N GLY A 194 6.05 1.23 -1.43
CA GLY A 194 7.15 1.45 -0.50
C GLY A 194 6.82 2.36 0.70
N PRO A 195 7.73 2.45 1.69
CA PRO A 195 9.03 1.75 1.71
C PRO A 195 8.88 0.26 2.03
N PRO A 196 9.76 -0.62 1.50
CA PRO A 196 9.65 -2.06 1.70
C PRO A 196 9.82 -2.47 3.17
N TRP A 197 10.62 -1.72 3.93
CA TRP A 197 10.91 -1.97 5.33
C TRP A 197 10.77 -0.71 6.16
N CYS A 198 10.56 -0.90 7.47
CA CYS A 198 10.82 0.16 8.45
C CYS A 198 12.32 0.19 8.83
N ARG A 199 12.78 1.26 9.49
CA ARG A 199 14.20 1.47 9.80
C ARG A 199 14.84 0.38 10.65
N SER A 200 14.31 0.07 11.82
CA SER A 200 14.88 -0.93 12.73
C SER A 200 13.90 -1.29 13.84
N HIS A 201 13.95 -2.55 14.31
CA HIS A 201 13.23 -2.98 15.51
C HIS A 201 13.71 -2.24 16.77
N GLU A 202 14.99 -1.85 16.80
CA GLU A 202 15.61 -1.17 17.95
C GLU A 202 15.27 0.32 18.01
N TYR A 203 14.59 0.85 16.99
CA TYR A 203 14.21 2.25 16.87
C TYR A 203 12.69 2.45 16.96
N ILE A 204 12.26 3.70 17.05
CA ILE A 204 10.83 4.04 16.95
C ILE A 204 10.30 3.57 15.59
N SER A 205 9.09 2.99 15.59
CA SER A 205 8.46 2.52 14.35
C SER A 205 8.38 3.65 13.33
N SER A 206 8.88 3.38 12.12
CA SER A 206 8.83 4.34 11.01
C SER A 206 7.41 4.62 10.58
N PHE A 207 6.44 3.75 10.85
CA PHE A 207 5.05 3.97 10.47
C PHE A 207 4.22 4.38 11.68
N SER A 208 3.60 5.57 11.60
CA SER A 208 3.10 6.26 12.78
C SER A 208 1.60 6.27 12.94
N ALA A 209 0.87 6.45 11.85
CA ALA A 209 -0.58 6.56 11.86
C ALA A 209 -1.08 6.26 10.44
N MET A 210 -2.28 5.72 10.34
CA MET A 210 -3.00 5.56 9.08
C MET A 210 -4.49 5.62 9.34
N VAL A 211 -5.21 6.30 8.46
CA VAL A 211 -6.66 6.44 8.43
C VAL A 211 -7.12 6.46 6.96
N THR A 212 -8.38 6.16 6.69
CA THR A 212 -8.96 6.28 5.34
C THR A 212 -10.28 7.02 5.38
N ALA A 213 -10.49 7.89 4.39
CA ALA A 213 -11.77 8.54 4.11
C ALA A 213 -11.83 9.03 2.65
N GLY A 214 -13.02 9.08 2.08
CA GLY A 214 -13.29 9.61 0.74
C GLY A 214 -12.42 8.95 -0.34
N GLY A 215 -12.27 7.63 -0.28
CA GLY A 215 -11.48 6.84 -1.24
C GLY A 215 -9.96 7.03 -1.16
N ARG A 216 -9.45 7.58 -0.05
CA ARG A 216 -8.01 7.84 0.15
C ARG A 216 -7.50 7.28 1.47
N VAL A 217 -6.28 6.75 1.44
CA VAL A 217 -5.53 6.34 2.63
C VAL A 217 -4.50 7.42 2.97
N PHE A 218 -4.57 7.94 4.19
CA PHE A 218 -3.65 8.95 4.73
C PHE A 218 -2.75 8.32 5.78
N TYR A 219 -1.45 8.56 5.71
CA TYR A 219 -0.52 7.97 6.68
C TYR A 219 0.75 8.79 6.92
N VAL A 220 1.34 8.61 8.10
CA VAL A 220 2.61 9.24 8.49
C VAL A 220 3.71 8.20 8.55
N VAL A 221 4.80 8.39 7.80
CA VAL A 221 5.94 7.47 7.73
C VAL A 221 7.29 8.20 7.76
N ASP A 222 8.29 7.62 8.42
CA ASP A 222 9.70 7.99 8.34
C ASP A 222 10.37 7.20 7.21
N GLU A 223 10.84 7.92 6.19
CA GLU A 223 11.52 7.36 5.01
C GLU A 223 13.04 7.55 5.08
N ALA A 224 13.61 7.69 6.27
CA ALA A 224 15.07 7.71 6.43
C ALA A 224 15.69 6.32 6.14
N LEU A 225 17.02 6.28 6.10
CA LEU A 225 17.79 5.10 5.66
C LEU A 225 17.40 3.84 6.45
N LEU A 226 17.04 2.79 5.70
CA LEU A 226 16.64 1.49 6.24
C LEU A 226 17.82 0.80 6.92
N GLY A 227 17.55 0.08 8.02
CA GLY A 227 18.57 -0.64 8.78
C GLY A 227 19.45 0.23 9.69
N VAL A 228 19.34 1.55 9.64
CA VAL A 228 20.26 2.46 10.34
C VAL A 228 19.63 3.13 11.56
N THR A 229 20.19 2.85 12.74
CA THR A 229 19.78 3.40 14.05
C THR A 229 20.56 4.65 14.47
N ASP A 230 21.57 5.05 13.70
CA ASP A 230 22.39 6.23 14.00
C ASP A 230 21.56 7.53 13.85
N LYS A 231 21.53 8.32 14.94
CA LYS A 231 20.76 9.56 15.02
C LYS A 231 21.30 10.68 14.12
N ARG A 232 22.58 10.62 13.76
CA ARG A 232 23.24 11.61 12.88
C ARG A 232 22.68 11.60 11.47
N LEU A 233 22.12 10.48 11.03
CA LEU A 233 21.59 10.30 9.67
C LEU A 233 20.14 10.81 9.52
N GLY A 234 19.55 11.38 10.58
CA GLY A 234 18.31 12.14 10.56
C GLY A 234 17.06 11.32 10.24
N GLU A 235 15.91 11.81 10.69
CA GLU A 235 14.60 11.27 10.32
C GLU A 235 14.02 12.03 9.12
N ARG A 236 13.22 11.36 8.29
CA ARG A 236 12.61 11.92 7.08
C ARG A 236 11.10 11.67 7.06
N TRP A 237 10.42 12.16 8.10
CA TRP A 237 8.97 12.05 8.24
C TRP A 237 8.21 12.72 7.10
N ALA A 238 7.13 12.07 6.66
CA ALA A 238 6.19 12.58 5.70
C ALA A 238 4.75 12.16 6.03
N LEU A 239 3.81 13.07 5.78
CA LEU A 239 2.38 12.78 5.66
C LEU A 239 2.07 12.51 4.19
N ASN A 240 1.41 11.39 3.90
CA ASN A 240 1.14 10.93 2.55
C ASN A 240 -0.35 10.69 2.36
N ALA A 241 -0.82 10.88 1.13
CA ALA A 241 -2.10 10.35 0.68
C ALA A 241 -1.91 9.45 -0.54
N ARG A 242 -2.62 8.33 -0.52
CA ARG A 242 -2.76 7.42 -1.66
C ARG A 242 -4.21 7.21 -2.00
N ASP A 243 -4.47 6.89 -3.26
CA ASP A 243 -5.74 6.27 -3.62
C ASP A 243 -5.92 4.97 -2.84
N ALA A 244 -7.08 4.76 -2.22
CA ALA A 244 -7.30 3.62 -1.35
C ALA A 244 -7.37 2.28 -2.10
N PHE A 245 -7.81 2.29 -3.37
CA PHE A 245 -8.16 1.10 -4.13
C PHE A 245 -7.08 0.64 -5.09
N ASN A 246 -6.18 1.54 -5.51
CA ASN A 246 -5.00 1.20 -6.30
C ASN A 246 -3.68 1.68 -5.71
N GLY A 247 -3.65 2.42 -4.61
CA GLY A 247 -2.39 2.78 -3.94
C GLY A 247 -1.54 3.82 -4.68
N ALA A 248 -2.03 4.45 -5.77
CA ALA A 248 -1.33 5.55 -6.44
C ALA A 248 -1.03 6.68 -5.46
N LEU A 249 0.20 7.22 -5.48
CA LEU A 249 0.59 8.34 -4.62
C LEU A 249 -0.06 9.63 -5.12
N LEU A 250 -0.94 10.21 -4.31
CA LEU A 250 -1.64 11.45 -4.68
C LEU A 250 -0.82 12.68 -4.32
N TRP A 251 -0.30 12.71 -3.10
CA TRP A 251 0.59 13.76 -2.65
C TRP A 251 1.41 13.29 -1.44
N LYS A 252 2.54 13.95 -1.24
CA LYS A 252 3.46 13.74 -0.12
C LYS A 252 3.88 15.08 0.46
N ARG A 253 3.77 15.22 1.78
CA ARG A 253 4.19 16.42 2.53
C ARG A 253 5.26 16.06 3.55
N ARG A 254 6.45 16.65 3.44
CA ARG A 254 7.51 16.47 4.44
C ARG A 254 7.12 17.12 5.78
N LEU A 255 7.50 16.46 6.88
CA LEU A 255 7.27 16.89 8.25
C LEU A 255 8.62 17.05 8.98
N PRO A 256 9.40 18.10 8.72
CA PRO A 256 10.76 18.22 9.26
C PRO A 256 10.81 18.39 10.80
N LYS A 257 9.70 18.82 11.40
CA LYS A 257 9.50 19.04 12.85
C LYS A 257 8.69 17.92 13.53
N TRP A 258 8.71 16.71 12.96
CA TRP A 258 8.06 15.51 13.51
C TRP A 258 9.09 14.55 14.13
N ARG A 259 10.10 15.06 14.84
CA ARG A 259 11.32 14.30 15.19
C ARG A 259 11.24 13.59 16.54
N ALA A 260 11.92 12.44 16.66
CA ALA A 260 11.96 11.65 17.88
C ALA A 260 12.71 12.29 19.04
N ASP A 261 13.58 13.28 18.83
CA ASP A 261 14.22 14.04 19.92
C ASP A 261 13.25 14.95 20.67
N GLU A 262 12.16 15.39 20.01
CA GLU A 262 11.03 16.04 20.67
C GLU A 262 10.19 15.04 21.51
N TRP A 263 10.34 13.73 21.27
CA TRP A 263 9.70 12.66 22.03
C TRP A 263 10.70 12.16 23.08
N LYS A 264 10.34 12.10 24.37
CA LYS A 264 11.28 11.66 25.42
C LYS A 264 11.69 10.18 25.23
N GLY A 265 12.71 9.91 24.41
CA GLY A 265 13.35 8.61 24.22
C GLY A 265 13.26 8.05 22.79
N THR A 266 14.35 7.44 22.32
CA THR A 266 14.47 6.85 20.96
C THR A 266 14.24 5.34 20.91
N SER A 267 13.84 4.73 22.02
CA SER A 267 13.52 3.29 22.05
C SER A 267 12.16 3.02 21.41
N MET A 268 11.93 1.80 20.93
CA MET A 268 10.63 1.34 20.40
C MET A 268 9.44 1.65 21.33
N ARG A 269 9.68 1.72 22.65
CA ARG A 269 8.68 2.04 23.67
C ARG A 269 8.63 3.52 24.08
N GLY A 270 9.62 4.32 23.66
CA GLY A 270 9.78 5.74 24.00
C GLY A 270 8.80 6.69 23.31
N ARG A 271 8.10 6.25 22.27
CA ARG A 271 7.11 7.07 21.56
C ARG A 271 5.84 7.32 22.39
N PRO A 272 5.33 8.57 22.47
CA PRO A 272 4.08 8.88 23.16
C PRO A 272 2.89 8.08 22.59
N PRO A 273 2.02 7.49 23.43
CA PRO A 273 0.86 6.72 22.96
C PRO A 273 -0.13 7.52 22.10
N SER A 274 -0.10 8.85 22.17
CA SER A 274 -1.00 9.74 21.44
C SER A 274 -0.62 9.96 19.96
N VAL A 275 0.59 9.60 19.52
CA VAL A 275 1.04 9.91 18.15
C VAL A 275 0.16 9.28 17.06
N PRO A 276 -0.30 8.02 17.16
CA PRO A 276 -1.25 7.47 16.17
C PRO A 276 -2.58 8.22 16.07
N ARG A 277 -2.94 9.00 17.10
CA ARG A 277 -4.21 9.76 17.20
C ARG A 277 -4.02 11.25 16.88
N ARG A 278 -3.03 11.58 16.04
CA ARG A 278 -2.74 12.96 15.60
C ARG A 278 -3.21 13.27 14.18
N ILE A 279 -3.82 12.28 13.52
CA ILE A 279 -4.52 12.43 12.26
C ILE A 279 -5.91 11.79 12.39
N VAL A 280 -6.92 12.46 11.85
CA VAL A 280 -8.28 11.93 11.64
C VAL A 280 -8.79 12.44 10.29
N ALA A 281 -9.63 11.67 9.62
CA ALA A 281 -10.16 12.04 8.30
C ALA A 281 -11.69 12.05 8.33
N GLY A 282 -12.32 12.82 7.46
CA GLY A 282 -13.78 12.87 7.34
C GLY A 282 -14.19 13.51 6.02
N GLY A 283 -14.96 12.76 5.22
CA GLY A 283 -15.29 13.15 3.85
C GLY A 283 -14.02 13.44 3.05
N ASP A 284 -13.94 14.65 2.48
CA ASP A 284 -12.78 15.08 1.68
C ASP A 284 -11.64 15.71 2.47
N LYS A 285 -11.79 15.87 3.79
CA LYS A 285 -10.84 16.59 4.65
C LYS A 285 -10.00 15.64 5.51
N LEU A 286 -8.75 16.03 5.72
CA LEU A 286 -7.84 15.44 6.68
C LEU A 286 -7.51 16.48 7.76
N TYR A 287 -7.59 16.09 9.03
CA TYR A 287 -7.23 16.92 10.17
C TYR A 287 -5.95 16.37 10.79
N ALA A 288 -4.88 17.15 10.82
CA ALA A 288 -3.57 16.67 11.25
C ALA A 288 -2.75 17.74 11.98
N THR A 289 -1.94 17.32 12.95
CA THR A 289 -0.88 18.18 13.51
C THR A 289 0.40 18.06 12.67
N LEU A 290 0.90 19.18 12.14
CA LEU A 290 2.05 19.20 11.23
C LEU A 290 3.42 19.29 11.95
N SER A 291 3.40 19.46 13.27
CA SER A 291 4.51 19.29 14.20
C SER A 291 3.95 18.90 15.58
N HIS A 292 4.80 18.60 16.57
CA HIS A 292 4.31 18.08 17.86
C HIS A 292 3.48 19.04 18.68
N LEU A 293 3.74 20.34 18.57
CA LEU A 293 3.03 21.38 19.29
C LEU A 293 2.20 22.29 18.38
N ALA A 294 2.19 22.05 17.07
CA ALA A 294 1.38 22.82 16.15
C ALA A 294 -0.12 22.66 16.42
N PRO A 295 -0.92 23.69 16.11
CA PRO A 295 -2.37 23.53 15.98
C PRO A 295 -2.72 22.51 14.89
N VAL A 296 -3.95 22.02 14.97
CA VAL A 296 -4.54 21.14 13.96
C VAL A 296 -4.72 21.92 12.66
N SER A 297 -4.27 21.34 11.56
CA SER A 297 -4.51 21.84 10.20
C SER A 297 -5.62 21.03 9.54
N VAL A 298 -6.55 21.73 8.91
CA VAL A 298 -7.52 21.17 7.96
C VAL A 298 -6.86 21.13 6.59
N ILE A 299 -6.80 19.95 5.99
CA ILE A 299 -6.08 19.68 4.74
C ILE A 299 -7.09 19.11 3.75
N ASP A 300 -7.08 19.65 2.53
CA ASP A 300 -7.79 19.06 1.39
C ASP A 300 -7.15 17.71 1.10
N GLY A 301 -7.89 16.63 1.31
CA GLY A 301 -7.30 15.31 1.23
C GLY A 301 -6.97 14.88 -0.20
N ALA A 302 -7.51 15.54 -1.24
CA ALA A 302 -7.22 15.21 -2.63
C ALA A 302 -5.89 15.84 -3.11
N THR A 303 -5.57 17.04 -2.62
CA THR A 303 -4.44 17.85 -3.10
C THR A 303 -3.33 18.04 -2.06
N GLY A 304 -3.62 17.80 -0.77
CA GLY A 304 -2.68 18.02 0.33
C GLY A 304 -2.51 19.49 0.72
N LYS A 305 -3.28 20.40 0.10
CA LYS A 305 -3.27 21.83 0.45
C LYS A 305 -3.91 22.05 1.81
N THR A 306 -3.27 22.85 2.66
CA THR A 306 -3.88 23.32 3.90
C THR A 306 -5.01 24.29 3.54
N LEU A 307 -6.23 23.96 3.96
CA LEU A 307 -7.42 24.78 3.80
C LEU A 307 -7.54 25.80 4.94
N GLN A 308 -7.26 25.35 6.17
CA GLN A 308 -7.41 26.15 7.37
C GLN A 308 -6.48 25.66 8.47
N MET A 309 -6.06 26.56 9.36
CA MET A 309 -5.43 26.23 10.63
C MET A 309 -6.43 26.51 11.76
N LEU A 310 -6.57 25.58 12.70
CA LEU A 310 -7.53 25.72 13.80
C LEU A 310 -6.85 26.39 14.98
N ASP A 311 -6.95 27.72 15.05
CA ASP A 311 -6.34 28.50 16.13
C ASP A 311 -6.87 28.08 17.51
N GLY A 312 -6.02 28.19 18.53
CA GLY A 312 -6.33 27.70 19.88
C GLY A 312 -6.16 26.19 20.06
N THR A 313 -5.81 25.42 19.03
CA THR A 313 -5.55 23.96 19.16
C THR A 313 -4.07 23.60 19.29
N ALA A 314 -3.20 24.58 19.58
CA ALA A 314 -1.78 24.33 19.80
C ALA A 314 -1.57 23.24 20.87
N GLY A 315 -0.59 22.37 20.65
CA GLY A 315 -0.34 21.23 21.52
C GLY A 315 -1.37 20.10 21.43
N ALA A 316 -2.23 20.07 20.39
CA ALA A 316 -3.22 19.02 20.18
C ALA A 316 -2.61 17.61 20.15
N GLN A 317 -3.31 16.70 20.83
CA GLN A 317 -3.04 15.28 20.99
C GLN A 317 -4.40 14.57 21.04
N GLU A 318 -4.47 13.34 20.53
CA GLU A 318 -5.70 12.54 20.57
C GLU A 318 -6.91 13.28 20.02
N ILE A 319 -6.95 13.40 18.71
CA ILE A 319 -8.01 14.09 17.98
C ILE A 319 -9.16 13.09 17.74
N ALA A 320 -10.39 13.55 17.93
CA ALA A 320 -11.63 12.85 17.60
C ALA A 320 -12.56 13.80 16.82
N LEU A 321 -13.12 13.33 15.71
CA LEU A 321 -14.06 14.05 14.85
C LEU A 321 -15.44 13.38 14.97
N VAL A 322 -16.42 14.15 15.45
CA VAL A 322 -17.81 13.70 15.58
C VAL A 322 -18.72 14.82 15.09
N ASP A 323 -19.60 14.54 14.13
CA ASP A 323 -20.64 15.44 13.63
C ASP A 323 -20.16 16.89 13.37
N GLY A 324 -19.06 17.02 12.61
CA GLY A 324 -18.49 18.33 12.26
C GLY A 324 -17.77 19.06 13.41
N THR A 325 -17.63 18.42 14.58
CA THR A 325 -16.92 18.94 15.75
C THR A 325 -15.65 18.13 16.00
N LEU A 326 -14.52 18.82 16.12
CA LEU A 326 -13.28 18.21 16.60
C LEU A 326 -13.17 18.35 18.11
N VAL A 327 -13.01 17.24 18.81
CA VAL A 327 -12.63 17.22 20.23
C VAL A 327 -11.21 16.66 20.35
N MET A 328 -10.38 17.30 21.16
CA MET A 328 -9.01 16.86 21.35
C MET A 328 -8.49 17.17 22.73
N ARG A 329 -7.43 16.48 23.13
CA ARG A 329 -6.60 16.91 24.25
C ARG A 329 -5.51 17.86 23.76
N ALA A 330 -5.47 19.09 24.25
CA ALA A 330 -4.37 20.03 23.99
C ALA A 330 -3.47 20.16 25.23
N VAL A 331 -2.15 20.22 25.04
CA VAL A 331 -1.18 20.54 26.10
C VAL A 331 -0.96 22.05 26.12
N ASP A 332 -1.22 22.70 27.25
CA ASP A 332 -1.26 24.17 27.36
C ASP A 332 0.14 24.81 27.57
N THR A 333 1.09 24.09 28.19
CA THR A 333 2.49 24.54 28.34
C THR A 333 3.47 23.40 28.07
N ALA A 334 4.50 23.67 27.27
CA ALA A 334 5.52 22.69 26.86
C ALA A 334 6.94 23.13 27.27
N VAL A 335 7.10 23.72 28.47
CA VAL A 335 8.42 24.10 28.98
C VAL A 335 9.04 22.95 29.77
N ARG A 336 10.34 22.73 29.55
CA ARG A 336 11.15 21.67 30.12
C ARG A 336 11.31 21.88 31.63
N GLY A 337 10.56 21.12 32.45
CA GLY A 337 10.71 21.11 33.91
C GLY A 337 9.46 21.50 34.71
N GLU A 338 8.42 22.03 34.05
CA GLU A 338 7.16 22.42 34.72
C GLU A 338 6.08 21.32 34.64
N LYS A 339 5.10 21.37 35.55
CA LYS A 339 3.91 20.51 35.51
C LYS A 339 3.07 20.87 34.28
N THR A 340 3.19 20.10 33.20
CA THR A 340 2.37 20.23 31.99
C THR A 340 0.88 20.22 32.34
N THR A 341 0.18 21.33 32.12
CA THR A 341 -1.27 21.39 32.14
C THR A 341 -1.81 20.97 30.77
N ALA A 342 -2.98 20.33 30.76
CA ALA A 342 -3.67 19.96 29.54
C ALA A 342 -5.14 20.32 29.67
N SER A 343 -5.78 20.49 28.52
CA SER A 343 -7.20 20.81 28.39
C SER A 343 -7.86 19.90 27.36
N ILE A 344 -9.16 19.67 27.50
CA ILE A 344 -10.00 19.16 26.42
C ILE A 344 -10.58 20.37 25.69
N VAL A 345 -10.44 20.38 24.36
CA VAL A 345 -10.84 21.50 23.51
C VAL A 345 -11.78 20.98 22.44
N ALA A 346 -12.89 21.66 22.23
CA ALA A 346 -13.76 21.42 21.08
C ALA A 346 -13.72 22.58 20.09
N VAL A 347 -13.69 22.24 18.81
CA VAL A 347 -13.62 23.17 17.69
C VAL A 347 -14.65 22.79 16.65
N ASP A 348 -15.35 23.80 16.15
CA ASP A 348 -16.23 23.68 15.01
C ASP A 348 -15.41 23.59 13.71
N THR A 349 -15.60 22.54 12.90
CA THR A 349 -14.74 22.31 11.72
C THR A 349 -15.07 23.18 10.52
N GLU A 350 -16.21 23.86 10.51
CA GLU A 350 -16.64 24.74 9.42
C GLU A 350 -16.15 26.16 9.65
N THR A 351 -16.38 26.70 10.85
CA THR A 351 -15.97 28.05 11.24
C THR A 351 -14.52 28.09 11.74
N GLY A 352 -13.98 26.97 12.21
CA GLY A 352 -12.69 26.85 12.87
C GLY A 352 -12.61 27.47 14.27
N LYS A 353 -13.74 27.90 14.84
CA LYS A 353 -13.77 28.55 16.15
C LYS A 353 -13.78 27.52 17.27
N VAL A 354 -13.01 27.81 18.33
CA VAL A 354 -13.09 27.06 19.60
C VAL A 354 -14.49 27.26 20.19
N ARG A 355 -15.23 26.16 20.39
CA ARG A 355 -16.54 26.18 21.05
C ARG A 355 -16.38 26.28 22.56
N TRP A 356 -15.47 25.50 23.12
CA TRP A 356 -15.19 25.48 24.55
C TRP A 356 -13.81 24.87 24.86
N ARG A 357 -13.31 25.15 26.07
CA ARG A 357 -12.09 24.57 26.64
C ARG A 357 -12.32 24.20 28.10
N VAL A 358 -12.01 22.96 28.45
CA VAL A 358 -12.12 22.44 29.83
C VAL A 358 -10.75 22.00 30.31
N ARG A 359 -10.31 22.51 31.45
CA ARG A 359 -9.03 22.15 32.06
C ARG A 359 -9.05 20.67 32.50
N ALA A 360 -8.08 19.88 32.02
CA ALA A 360 -7.94 18.45 32.29
C ALA A 360 -6.49 18.11 32.70
N PRO A 361 -6.06 18.51 33.92
CA PRO A 361 -4.66 18.39 34.34
C PRO A 361 -4.23 16.93 34.56
N ARG A 362 -5.19 16.03 34.77
CA ARG A 362 -4.98 14.58 34.81
C ARG A 362 -5.67 13.96 33.61
N TYR A 363 -4.93 13.13 32.87
CA TYR A 363 -5.42 12.50 31.67
C TYR A 363 -4.67 11.20 31.40
N LEU A 364 -5.42 10.13 31.10
CA LEU A 364 -4.90 8.86 30.66
C LEU A 364 -4.87 8.82 29.13
N SER A 365 -3.68 8.61 28.56
CA SER A 365 -3.54 8.50 27.10
C SER A 365 -4.38 7.38 26.50
N GLN A 366 -4.85 7.60 25.28
CA GLN A 366 -5.71 6.77 24.45
C GLN A 366 -7.14 6.58 24.98
N SER A 367 -7.59 7.43 25.90
CA SER A 367 -8.91 7.30 26.53
C SER A 367 -10.01 8.20 25.94
N LEU A 368 -9.68 9.30 25.24
CA LEU A 368 -10.70 10.18 24.66
C LEU A 368 -11.51 9.43 23.61
N ALA A 369 -12.83 9.41 23.81
CA ALA A 369 -13.86 8.93 22.90
C ALA A 369 -14.96 10.01 22.79
N ALA A 370 -15.62 10.10 21.64
CA ALA A 370 -16.77 10.96 21.45
C ALA A 370 -17.78 10.29 20.52
N ALA A 371 -19.06 10.36 20.87
CA ALA A 371 -20.16 9.87 20.05
C ALA A 371 -21.46 10.54 20.48
N GLY A 372 -22.30 10.91 19.50
CA GLY A 372 -23.47 11.76 19.73
C GLY A 372 -23.09 13.02 20.50
N GLU A 373 -23.86 13.36 21.53
CA GLU A 373 -23.70 14.60 22.29
C GLU A 373 -22.63 14.57 23.40
N ARG A 374 -21.71 13.59 23.38
CA ARG A 374 -20.80 13.33 24.52
C ARG A 374 -19.35 13.20 24.10
N ALA A 375 -18.47 13.74 24.94
CA ALA A 375 -17.03 13.48 24.93
C ALA A 375 -16.61 12.87 26.27
N VAL A 376 -15.94 11.72 26.23
CA VAL A 376 -15.60 10.92 27.41
C VAL A 376 -14.09 10.66 27.46
N TYR A 377 -13.48 10.82 28.62
CA TYR A 377 -12.07 10.48 28.84
C TYR A 377 -11.83 9.97 30.26
N SER A 378 -10.65 9.39 30.53
CA SER A 378 -10.22 9.05 31.88
C SER A 378 -9.12 9.98 32.36
N ASP A 379 -9.21 10.44 33.61
CA ASP A 379 -8.13 11.16 34.28
C ASP A 379 -7.10 10.21 34.94
N GLY A 380 -7.28 8.90 34.73
CA GLY A 380 -6.48 7.85 35.32
C GLY A 380 -7.09 7.26 36.59
N ALA A 381 -7.90 7.99 37.36
CA ALA A 381 -8.62 7.50 38.53
C ALA A 381 -10.13 7.34 38.23
N GLN A 382 -10.71 8.33 37.57
CA GLN A 382 -12.12 8.46 37.27
C GLN A 382 -12.35 8.53 35.76
N THR A 383 -13.60 8.33 35.37
CA THR A 383 -14.07 8.54 34.01
C THR A 383 -14.98 9.75 34.00
N VAL A 384 -14.72 10.65 33.06
CA VAL A 384 -15.32 11.99 32.97
C VAL A 384 -16.09 12.07 31.66
N CYS A 385 -17.34 12.51 31.73
CA CYS A 385 -18.19 12.75 30.58
C CYS A 385 -18.53 14.23 30.48
N LEU A 386 -18.25 14.81 29.33
CA LEU A 386 -18.54 16.19 28.99
C LEU A 386 -19.65 16.23 27.93
N SER A 387 -20.49 17.25 28.02
CA SER A 387 -21.38 17.68 26.94
C SER A 387 -20.54 18.13 25.76
N LEU A 388 -20.82 17.57 24.58
CA LEU A 388 -20.14 17.98 23.35
C LEU A 388 -20.50 19.42 22.94
N ALA A 389 -21.70 19.89 23.30
CA ALA A 389 -22.20 21.19 22.91
C ALA A 389 -21.47 22.35 23.61
N ASP A 390 -21.24 22.23 24.93
CA ASP A 390 -20.78 23.34 25.77
C ASP A 390 -19.62 22.97 26.73
N GLY A 391 -19.16 21.72 26.72
CA GLY A 391 -18.06 21.26 27.56
C GLY A 391 -18.42 21.08 29.03
N LYS A 392 -19.70 21.27 29.42
CA LYS A 392 -20.10 21.05 30.82
C LYS A 392 -19.91 19.59 31.21
N GLU A 393 -19.39 19.37 32.42
CA GLU A 393 -19.29 18.04 32.99
C GLU A 393 -20.70 17.51 33.27
N LEU A 394 -21.08 16.44 32.56
CA LEU A 394 -22.35 15.77 32.77
C LEU A 394 -22.29 14.85 33.99
N TRP A 395 -21.16 14.16 34.14
CA TRP A 395 -20.88 13.32 35.30
C TRP A 395 -19.40 12.93 35.35
N ARG A 396 -19.00 12.50 36.54
CA ARG A 396 -17.69 11.91 36.82
C ARG A 396 -17.87 10.74 37.76
N SER A 397 -17.40 9.58 37.33
CA SER A 397 -17.58 8.35 38.07
C SER A 397 -16.24 7.77 38.51
N ALA A 398 -16.13 7.50 39.81
CA ALA A 398 -15.02 6.74 40.35
C ALA A 398 -15.04 5.31 39.80
N ARG A 399 -13.85 4.69 39.82
CA ARG A 399 -13.78 3.26 39.60
C ARG A 399 -14.29 2.53 40.83
N PRO A 400 -15.06 1.44 40.66
CA PRO A 400 -15.33 0.53 41.76
C PRO A 400 -13.98 0.11 42.35
N GLU A 401 -13.79 0.23 43.66
CA GLU A 401 -12.58 -0.31 44.28
C GLU A 401 -12.49 -1.80 43.92
N ALA A 402 -11.38 -2.20 43.29
CA ALA A 402 -11.11 -3.61 43.10
C ALA A 402 -11.04 -4.25 44.49
N LYS A 403 -12.11 -4.95 44.91
CA LYS A 403 -12.09 -5.74 46.14
C LYS A 403 -10.87 -6.65 46.08
N THR A 404 -9.85 -6.27 46.86
CA THR A 404 -8.63 -7.05 47.05
C THR A 404 -9.05 -8.48 47.42
N PRO A 405 -8.42 -9.54 46.87
CA PRO A 405 -8.65 -10.88 47.39
C PRO A 405 -8.41 -10.88 48.92
N PRO A 406 -9.09 -11.74 49.69
CA PRO A 406 -8.84 -11.84 51.13
C PRO A 406 -7.34 -12.04 51.37
N LYS A 407 -6.77 -11.27 52.30
CA LYS A 407 -5.36 -11.35 52.69
C LYS A 407 -5.02 -12.77 53.12
N GLN A 408 -4.35 -13.55 52.26
CA GLN A 408 -3.52 -14.63 52.74
C GLN A 408 -2.24 -14.01 53.32
N GLN A 409 -1.94 -14.40 54.56
CA GLN A 409 -0.86 -13.89 55.39
C GLN A 409 0.54 -14.06 54.77
N PRO A 410 1.53 -13.28 55.23
CA PRO A 410 2.67 -12.88 54.42
C PRO A 410 3.88 -13.80 54.67
N LYS A 411 4.49 -14.35 53.62
CA LYS A 411 5.94 -14.62 53.61
C LYS A 411 6.55 -14.46 52.21
N ALA A 412 7.74 -13.88 52.20
CA ALA A 412 8.77 -13.83 51.16
C ALA A 412 8.69 -12.75 50.06
N LYS A 413 9.66 -11.81 50.21
CA LYS A 413 10.24 -10.86 49.24
C LYS A 413 9.27 -9.85 48.62
N LYS A 414 9.49 -8.57 48.94
CA LYS A 414 8.91 -7.39 48.28
C LYS A 414 9.19 -7.40 46.76
N LYS A 415 8.50 -8.24 45.99
CA LYS A 415 8.24 -7.96 44.58
C LYS A 415 7.40 -6.71 44.60
N ARG A 416 7.97 -5.58 44.15
CA ARG A 416 7.21 -4.36 43.86
C ARG A 416 5.88 -4.79 43.25
N PRO A 417 4.71 -4.33 43.77
CA PRO A 417 3.44 -4.69 43.16
C PRO A 417 3.58 -4.42 41.67
N ARG A 418 3.26 -5.43 40.83
CA ARG A 418 3.22 -5.24 39.38
C ARG A 418 2.28 -4.06 39.17
N ARG A 419 2.84 -2.85 38.97
CA ARG A 419 2.08 -1.72 38.46
C ARG A 419 1.41 -2.28 37.23
N THR A 420 0.08 -2.44 37.26
CA THR A 420 -0.69 -2.48 36.02
C THR A 420 -0.14 -1.32 35.19
N ARG A 421 0.42 -1.64 34.01
CA ARG A 421 1.10 -0.62 33.21
C ARG A 421 0.10 0.53 33.07
N ARG A 422 0.52 1.72 33.47
CA ARG A 422 -0.30 2.92 33.74
C ARG A 422 -1.03 3.48 32.49
N GLY A 423 -1.29 2.69 31.45
CA GLY A 423 -1.79 3.14 30.14
C GLY A 423 -2.51 2.10 29.27
N ASP A 424 -2.87 0.93 29.80
CA ASP A 424 -3.56 -0.11 29.03
C ASP A 424 -5.07 -0.09 29.32
N ARG A 425 -5.79 0.94 28.85
CA ARG A 425 -7.27 1.03 28.96
C ARG A 425 -7.93 1.43 27.66
N THR A 426 -9.17 0.99 27.51
CA THR A 426 -10.07 1.38 26.42
C THR A 426 -11.37 1.89 27.01
N ILE A 427 -11.86 3.01 26.49
CA ILE A 427 -13.21 3.54 26.72
C ILE A 427 -13.89 3.53 25.36
N ILE A 428 -15.10 2.98 25.29
CA ILE A 428 -15.97 3.00 24.12
C ILE A 428 -17.28 3.70 24.50
N VAL A 429 -17.75 4.62 23.65
CA VAL A 429 -19.08 5.22 23.77
C VAL A 429 -19.98 4.56 22.73
N HIS A 430 -21.02 3.86 23.16
CA HIS A 430 -21.89 3.10 22.27
C HIS A 430 -23.35 3.21 22.71
N GLY A 431 -24.18 3.86 21.89
CA GLY A 431 -25.59 4.10 22.20
C GLY A 431 -25.76 4.81 23.55
N ASP A 432 -26.49 4.20 24.47
CA ASP A 432 -26.73 4.71 25.82
C ASP A 432 -25.68 4.27 26.86
N LEU A 433 -24.58 3.67 26.42
CA LEU A 433 -23.54 3.11 27.28
C LEU A 433 -22.17 3.77 27.08
N VAL A 434 -21.43 3.85 28.18
CA VAL A 434 -19.98 4.03 28.21
C VAL A 434 -19.37 2.76 28.79
N LEU A 435 -18.57 2.05 28.00
CA LEU A 435 -17.92 0.81 28.40
C LEU A 435 -16.42 1.02 28.55
N GLU A 436 -15.83 0.51 29.62
CA GLU A 436 -14.41 0.66 29.90
C GLU A 436 -13.76 -0.63 30.42
N THR A 437 -12.51 -0.85 30.02
CA THR A 437 -11.68 -1.94 30.57
C THR A 437 -10.99 -1.48 31.86
N ASP A 438 -11.07 -2.29 32.91
CA ASP A 438 -10.38 -2.02 34.18
C ASP A 438 -9.72 -3.27 34.77
N GLY A 439 -8.42 -3.45 34.49
CA GLY A 439 -7.56 -4.36 35.27
C GLY A 439 -8.02 -5.82 35.37
N GLY A 440 -8.75 -6.32 34.38
CA GLY A 440 -9.39 -7.65 34.41
C GLY A 440 -10.91 -7.60 34.63
N SER A 441 -11.56 -6.49 34.26
CA SER A 441 -13.02 -6.37 34.24
C SER A 441 -13.47 -5.44 33.13
N ILE A 442 -14.72 -5.58 32.70
CA ILE A 442 -15.43 -4.62 31.86
C ILE A 442 -16.45 -3.93 32.76
N ILE A 443 -16.50 -2.61 32.72
CA ILE A 443 -17.49 -1.79 33.42
C ILE A 443 -18.36 -1.12 32.36
N ALA A 444 -19.67 -1.34 32.42
CA ALA A 444 -20.62 -0.60 31.61
C ALA A 444 -21.37 0.41 32.47
N ARG A 445 -21.47 1.64 31.97
CA ARG A 445 -22.13 2.77 32.65
C ARG A 445 -23.20 3.35 31.75
N HIS A 446 -24.27 3.86 32.33
CA HIS A 446 -25.23 4.67 31.58
C HIS A 446 -24.54 5.96 31.10
N ALA A 447 -24.54 6.21 29.80
CA ALA A 447 -23.91 7.38 29.20
C ALA A 447 -24.50 8.72 29.68
N ARG A 448 -25.78 8.70 30.11
CA ARG A 448 -26.48 9.88 30.66
C ARG A 448 -26.06 10.21 32.09
N THR A 449 -25.89 9.22 32.96
CA THR A 449 -25.77 9.44 34.41
C THR A 449 -24.43 9.04 35.01
N GLY A 450 -23.61 8.28 34.27
CA GLY A 450 -22.35 7.71 34.77
C GLY A 450 -22.52 6.57 35.76
N LYS A 451 -23.77 6.21 36.15
CA LYS A 451 -24.06 5.10 37.06
C LYS A 451 -23.67 3.79 36.40
N THR A 452 -22.97 2.94 37.15
CA THR A 452 -22.62 1.59 36.73
C THR A 452 -23.89 0.78 36.50
N ARG A 453 -24.05 0.23 35.30
CA ARG A 453 -25.14 -0.68 34.94
C ARG A 453 -24.77 -2.10 35.32
N TRP A 454 -23.55 -2.53 34.99
CA TRP A 454 -23.00 -3.82 35.37
C TRP A 454 -21.47 -3.79 35.36
N THR A 455 -20.86 -4.79 35.98
CA THR A 455 -19.42 -5.05 35.92
C THR A 455 -19.21 -6.55 35.73
N ALA A 456 -18.41 -6.92 34.74
CA ALA A 456 -18.09 -8.30 34.43
C ALA A 456 -16.59 -8.55 34.62
N ARG A 457 -16.21 -9.53 35.44
CA ARG A 457 -14.80 -9.92 35.57
C ARG A 457 -14.34 -10.65 34.31
N THR A 458 -13.16 -10.29 33.84
CA THR A 458 -12.47 -10.93 32.72
C THR A 458 -11.27 -11.72 33.25
N GLY A 459 -11.15 -12.97 32.83
CA GLY A 459 -10.20 -13.94 33.43
C GLY A 459 -8.73 -13.80 32.99
N GLY A 460 -8.35 -12.72 32.29
CA GLY A 460 -7.17 -12.70 31.43
C GLY A 460 -7.33 -13.67 30.25
N GLY A 461 -6.46 -13.64 29.23
CA GLY A 461 -6.63 -14.57 28.10
C GLY A 461 -5.84 -14.23 26.83
N SER A 462 -6.41 -14.65 25.71
CA SER A 462 -5.82 -14.74 24.36
C SER A 462 -5.65 -13.42 23.60
N MET A 463 -6.01 -12.27 24.21
CA MET A 463 -5.79 -10.91 23.69
C MET A 463 -5.19 -9.99 24.76
N ARG A 464 -4.75 -8.78 24.39
CA ARG A 464 -4.26 -7.81 25.39
C ARG A 464 -5.44 -7.33 26.23
N GLY A 465 -5.19 -7.03 27.50
CA GLY A 465 -6.24 -6.58 28.44
C GLY A 465 -6.91 -5.24 28.09
N HIS A 466 -6.44 -4.53 27.06
CA HIS A 466 -7.07 -3.33 26.53
C HIS A 466 -7.72 -3.53 25.16
N ASP A 467 -7.62 -4.72 24.56
CA ASP A 467 -8.34 -5.06 23.34
C ASP A 467 -9.79 -5.44 23.72
N PHE A 468 -10.71 -4.56 23.35
CA PHE A 468 -12.11 -4.60 23.70
C PHE A 468 -12.92 -4.04 22.53
N PHE A 469 -13.99 -4.74 22.15
CA PHE A 469 -14.74 -4.48 20.92
C PHE A 469 -16.23 -4.57 21.17
N ILE A 470 -17.03 -3.80 20.42
CA ILE A 470 -18.47 -3.96 20.32
C ILE A 470 -18.77 -4.32 18.87
N ALA A 471 -19.17 -5.57 18.64
CA ALA A 471 -19.45 -6.11 17.31
C ALA A 471 -20.67 -7.02 17.42
N ARG A 472 -21.57 -6.96 16.42
CA ARG A 472 -22.81 -7.73 16.36
C ARG A 472 -23.69 -7.56 17.60
N GLY A 473 -23.73 -6.35 18.15
CA GLY A 473 -24.51 -6.04 19.36
C GLY A 473 -23.97 -6.68 20.64
N LEU A 474 -22.74 -7.18 20.64
CA LEU A 474 -22.11 -7.85 21.78
C LEU A 474 -20.77 -7.20 22.12
N ALA A 475 -20.41 -7.19 23.40
CA ALA A 475 -19.11 -6.74 23.87
C ALA A 475 -18.13 -7.92 23.90
N TRP A 476 -17.01 -7.84 23.19
CA TRP A 476 -16.02 -8.91 23.07
C TRP A 476 -14.73 -8.57 23.82
N HIS A 477 -14.25 -9.52 24.65
CA HIS A 477 -13.01 -9.37 25.40
C HIS A 477 -12.37 -10.75 25.67
N ALA A 478 -11.05 -10.77 25.82
CA ALA A 478 -10.34 -11.94 26.36
C ALA A 478 -10.90 -12.36 27.73
N ALA A 479 -11.12 -13.66 27.89
CA ALA A 479 -11.63 -14.28 29.09
C ALA A 479 -10.92 -15.63 29.35
N LYS A 480 -11.20 -16.25 30.51
CA LYS A 480 -10.64 -17.56 30.84
C LYS A 480 -11.16 -18.58 29.81
N GLY A 481 -10.25 -19.25 29.12
CA GLY A 481 -10.60 -20.25 28.09
C GLY A 481 -10.79 -19.70 26.67
N GLY A 482 -10.57 -18.40 26.43
CA GLY A 482 -10.61 -17.85 25.07
C GLY A 482 -11.07 -16.40 24.99
N ILE A 483 -12.01 -16.12 24.09
CA ILE A 483 -12.60 -14.79 23.88
C ILE A 483 -14.10 -14.89 24.11
N SER A 484 -14.63 -14.14 25.08
CA SER A 484 -16.05 -14.16 25.41
C SER A 484 -16.78 -12.94 24.86
N ALA A 485 -18.01 -13.19 24.41
CA ALA A 485 -19.02 -12.18 24.11
C ALA A 485 -19.91 -11.97 25.34
N TYR A 486 -20.12 -10.70 25.69
CA TYR A 486 -20.95 -10.26 26.80
C TYR A 486 -22.15 -9.50 26.24
N ASP A 487 -23.34 -9.84 26.74
CA ASP A 487 -24.57 -9.09 26.45
C ASP A 487 -24.43 -7.65 26.94
N LEU A 488 -24.72 -6.67 26.08
CA LEU A 488 -24.53 -5.25 26.40
C LEU A 488 -25.46 -4.76 27.52
N ALA A 489 -26.65 -5.38 27.67
CA ALA A 489 -27.63 -4.95 28.65
C ALA A 489 -27.34 -5.47 30.06
N THR A 490 -26.82 -6.70 30.18
CA THR A 490 -26.69 -7.44 31.43
C THR A 490 -25.25 -7.75 31.85
N GLY A 491 -24.30 -7.73 30.92
CA GLY A 491 -22.92 -8.13 31.16
C GLY A 491 -22.74 -9.64 31.35
N LYS A 492 -23.75 -10.46 31.04
CA LYS A 492 -23.66 -11.92 31.07
C LYS A 492 -22.93 -12.43 29.83
N VAL A 493 -22.11 -13.47 29.99
CA VAL A 493 -21.46 -14.15 28.86
C VAL A 493 -22.51 -14.88 28.03
N VAL A 494 -22.53 -14.64 26.72
CA VAL A 494 -23.45 -15.27 25.76
C VAL A 494 -22.74 -16.37 24.96
N LYS A 495 -21.49 -16.14 24.58
CA LYS A 495 -20.67 -17.07 23.78
C LYS A 495 -19.20 -16.95 24.20
N THR A 496 -18.44 -18.03 24.09
CA THR A 496 -16.98 -18.02 24.17
C THR A 496 -16.38 -18.77 22.99
N ILE A 497 -15.38 -18.18 22.35
CA ILE A 497 -14.63 -18.77 21.24
C ILE A 497 -13.26 -19.19 21.76
N ASP A 498 -12.86 -20.44 21.50
CA ASP A 498 -11.49 -20.90 21.73
C ASP A 498 -10.61 -20.60 20.50
N PRO A 499 -9.64 -19.67 20.59
CA PRO A 499 -8.79 -19.33 19.47
C PRO A 499 -7.59 -20.28 19.31
N SER A 500 -7.48 -21.35 20.10
CA SER A 500 -6.30 -22.22 20.14
C SER A 500 -5.91 -22.81 18.79
N ALA A 501 -6.88 -23.09 17.91
CA ALA A 501 -6.65 -23.63 16.57
C ALA A 501 -5.92 -22.67 15.62
N VAL A 502 -5.96 -21.35 15.87
CA VAL A 502 -5.30 -20.33 15.04
C VAL A 502 -4.16 -19.61 15.76
N GLN A 503 -3.90 -19.95 17.03
CA GLN A 503 -2.82 -19.37 17.82
C GLN A 503 -1.60 -20.29 17.86
N SER A 504 -0.53 -19.95 17.14
CA SER A 504 0.70 -20.77 17.14
C SER A 504 1.32 -20.92 18.53
N ARG A 505 1.54 -22.15 18.98
CA ARG A 505 2.23 -22.40 20.26
C ARG A 505 3.61 -21.72 20.30
N GLY A 506 4.02 -21.27 21.49
CA GLY A 506 5.31 -20.60 21.72
C GLY A 506 5.39 -19.11 21.32
N HIS A 507 4.32 -18.54 20.75
CA HIS A 507 4.29 -17.13 20.35
C HIS A 507 3.69 -16.21 21.41
N HIS A 508 3.94 -14.90 21.27
CA HIS A 508 3.41 -13.86 22.15
C HIS A 508 2.67 -12.78 21.36
N LEU A 509 1.69 -12.12 21.99
CA LEU A 509 0.98 -10.98 21.40
C LEU A 509 1.95 -9.89 20.89
N ARG A 510 1.78 -9.47 19.64
CA ARG A 510 2.55 -8.41 18.97
C ARG A 510 2.23 -7.03 19.53
N CYS A 511 3.13 -6.08 19.27
CA CYS A 511 3.17 -4.78 19.93
C CYS A 511 2.18 -3.74 19.36
N TYR A 512 1.02 -4.14 18.86
CA TYR A 512 -0.07 -3.26 18.42
C TYR A 512 -1.43 -3.72 19.00
N ARG A 513 -2.49 -2.92 18.82
CA ARG A 513 -3.85 -3.23 19.28
C ARG A 513 -4.59 -4.08 18.25
N ALA A 514 -5.29 -5.12 18.68
CA ALA A 514 -6.15 -5.88 17.80
C ALA A 514 -7.26 -4.98 17.20
N LYS A 515 -7.75 -5.39 16.04
CA LYS A 515 -8.82 -4.72 15.29
C LYS A 515 -9.93 -5.71 15.03
N ALA A 516 -11.07 -5.25 14.54
CA ALA A 516 -12.15 -6.14 14.16
C ALA A 516 -12.97 -5.56 13.01
N THR A 517 -13.81 -6.42 12.46
CA THR A 517 -14.99 -6.07 11.68
C THR A 517 -16.21 -6.71 12.32
N GLU A 518 -17.40 -6.45 11.78
CA GLU A 518 -18.63 -7.16 12.17
C GLU A 518 -18.57 -8.69 11.91
N ARG A 519 -17.56 -9.16 11.17
CA ARG A 519 -17.35 -10.58 10.85
C ARG A 519 -16.20 -11.22 11.62
N TYR A 520 -15.13 -10.48 11.89
CA TYR A 520 -13.89 -11.06 12.41
C TYR A 520 -13.30 -10.22 13.53
N LEU A 521 -12.85 -10.87 14.60
CA LEU A 521 -11.78 -10.30 15.42
C LEU A 521 -10.45 -10.58 14.71
N ILE A 522 -9.64 -9.54 14.53
CA ILE A 522 -8.33 -9.63 13.88
C ILE A 522 -7.25 -9.43 14.94
N THR A 523 -6.81 -10.55 15.51
CA THR A 523 -5.85 -10.57 16.62
C THR A 523 -4.41 -10.51 16.11
N GLN A 524 -3.51 -10.21 17.04
CA GLN A 524 -2.12 -9.86 16.78
C GLN A 524 -1.14 -10.87 17.40
N PHE A 525 -1.36 -12.16 17.22
CA PHE A 525 -0.54 -13.18 17.85
C PHE A 525 0.76 -13.45 17.07
N SER A 526 0.75 -14.33 16.08
CA SER A 526 1.91 -14.60 15.23
C SER A 526 2.01 -13.55 14.10
N GLY A 527 0.87 -13.25 13.47
CA GLY A 527 0.70 -12.22 12.45
C GLY A 527 -0.68 -11.58 12.57
N ALA A 528 -1.57 -11.84 11.60
CA ALA A 528 -2.99 -11.47 11.64
C ALA A 528 -3.88 -12.73 11.66
N GLU A 529 -4.40 -13.07 12.83
CA GLU A 529 -5.38 -14.16 12.96
C GLU A 529 -6.80 -13.59 12.85
N PHE A 530 -7.59 -14.17 11.94
CA PHE A 530 -9.00 -13.84 11.76
C PHE A 530 -9.84 -14.85 12.53
N ILE A 531 -10.42 -14.41 13.63
CA ILE A 531 -11.34 -15.19 14.44
C ILE A 531 -12.75 -14.80 14.02
N SER A 532 -13.39 -15.63 13.20
CA SER A 532 -14.79 -15.47 12.81
C SER A 532 -15.73 -15.33 14.00
N LEU A 533 -16.64 -14.37 13.90
CA LEU A 533 -17.72 -14.12 14.85
C LEU A 533 -19.03 -14.79 14.40
N THR A 534 -19.10 -15.25 13.14
CA THR A 534 -20.30 -15.78 12.49
C THR A 534 -20.31 -17.30 12.39
N ASP A 535 -19.16 -17.90 12.22
CA ASP A 535 -18.97 -19.31 11.88
C ASP A 535 -17.62 -19.80 12.42
N GLU A 536 -17.24 -21.03 12.09
CA GLU A 536 -15.97 -21.65 12.50
C GLU A 536 -14.82 -21.40 11.51
N ASN A 537 -15.00 -20.50 10.52
CA ASN A 537 -13.98 -20.20 9.51
C ASN A 537 -12.93 -19.23 10.06
N HIS A 538 -12.19 -19.69 11.07
CA HIS A 538 -11.02 -19.01 11.59
C HIS A 538 -9.84 -19.21 10.63
N SER A 539 -8.97 -18.21 10.51
CA SER A 539 -7.74 -18.35 9.72
C SER A 539 -6.54 -17.70 10.38
N GLN A 540 -5.38 -18.32 10.18
CA GLN A 540 -4.10 -17.79 10.61
C GLN A 540 -3.31 -17.25 9.42
N ASN A 541 -2.78 -16.03 9.55
CA ASN A 541 -1.97 -15.38 8.51
C ASN A 541 -0.71 -14.77 9.16
N ASP A 542 0.23 -15.64 9.55
CA ASP A 542 1.52 -15.29 10.17
C ASP A 542 2.51 -14.60 9.21
N TRP A 543 2.27 -14.69 7.91
CA TRP A 543 2.98 -13.99 6.84
C TRP A 543 2.49 -12.54 6.61
N VAL A 544 1.42 -12.11 7.31
CA VAL A 544 0.90 -10.73 7.26
C VAL A 544 0.92 -10.11 8.63
N ARG A 545 1.44 -8.87 8.73
CA ARG A 545 1.58 -8.19 10.00
C ARG A 545 1.67 -6.67 9.86
N GLY A 546 1.19 -5.94 10.87
CA GLY A 546 1.40 -4.50 11.01
C GLY A 546 2.57 -4.06 11.91
N PRO A 547 3.04 -2.81 11.77
CA PRO A 547 4.09 -2.21 12.60
C PRO A 547 3.68 -2.09 14.07
N CYS A 548 4.68 -1.96 14.95
CA CYS A 548 4.43 -1.70 16.37
C CYS A 548 3.56 -0.44 16.57
N ARG A 549 2.71 -0.47 17.60
CA ARG A 549 1.72 0.53 17.99
C ARG A 549 0.53 0.66 17.04
N HIS A 550 0.75 0.82 15.74
CA HIS A 550 -0.34 1.05 14.80
C HIS A 550 -1.06 -0.24 14.41
N GLY A 551 -0.33 -1.25 13.93
CA GLY A 551 -0.92 -2.51 13.47
C GLY A 551 -1.45 -2.45 12.05
N ILE A 552 -2.59 -3.10 11.83
CA ILE A 552 -3.29 -3.26 10.55
C ILE A 552 -4.57 -2.40 10.54
N MET A 553 -5.17 -2.22 9.37
CA MET A 553 -6.41 -1.45 9.22
C MET A 553 -7.37 -2.18 8.26
N PRO A 554 -8.52 -2.69 8.73
CA PRO A 554 -9.57 -3.24 7.86
C PRO A 554 -10.49 -2.12 7.37
N ALA A 555 -10.54 -1.84 6.06
CA ALA A 555 -11.43 -0.84 5.46
C ALA A 555 -11.51 -0.95 3.93
N ASN A 556 -12.52 -0.33 3.33
CA ASN A 556 -12.76 -0.27 1.89
C ASN A 556 -12.79 -1.66 1.21
N GLY A 557 -13.26 -2.69 1.92
CA GLY A 557 -13.24 -4.09 1.51
C GLY A 557 -11.84 -4.72 1.45
N MET A 558 -10.84 -4.07 2.06
CA MET A 558 -9.45 -4.53 2.05
C MET A 558 -8.81 -4.53 3.44
N LEU A 559 -7.80 -5.38 3.60
CA LEU A 559 -6.89 -5.32 4.74
C LEU A 559 -5.63 -4.55 4.36
N TYR A 560 -5.42 -3.38 4.97
CA TYR A 560 -4.18 -2.60 4.81
C TYR A 560 -3.14 -3.01 5.85
N THR A 561 -1.93 -3.25 5.38
CA THR A 561 -0.82 -3.78 6.17
C THR A 561 0.43 -2.95 5.90
N PRO A 562 0.74 -1.99 6.78
CA PRO A 562 1.93 -1.16 6.63
C PRO A 562 3.23 -1.95 6.84
N PRO A 563 4.38 -1.45 6.34
CA PRO A 563 5.66 -2.11 6.56
C PRO A 563 5.96 -2.18 8.05
N HIS A 564 6.57 -3.27 8.50
CA HIS A 564 6.94 -3.47 9.90
C HIS A 564 8.46 -3.51 10.08
N GLN A 565 8.92 -3.27 11.30
CA GLN A 565 10.34 -3.31 11.66
C GLN A 565 10.79 -4.61 12.34
N CYS A 566 9.89 -5.59 12.52
CA CYS A 566 10.20 -6.83 13.24
C CYS A 566 10.94 -7.85 12.37
N PHE A 567 11.86 -8.59 13.00
CA PHE A 567 12.71 -9.59 12.36
C PHE A 567 12.20 -11.04 12.49
N CYS A 568 11.08 -11.29 13.17
CA CYS A 568 10.50 -12.64 13.21
C CYS A 568 9.97 -13.00 11.82
N PHE A 569 10.33 -14.16 11.25
CA PHE A 569 9.91 -14.64 9.92
C PHE A 569 10.30 -13.76 8.72
N PRO A 570 11.57 -13.28 8.63
CA PRO A 570 11.93 -12.25 7.65
C PRO A 570 11.81 -12.70 6.19
N GLY A 571 11.75 -14.01 5.92
CA GLY A 571 11.58 -14.60 4.59
C GLY A 571 10.14 -14.97 4.20
N ALA A 572 9.19 -14.96 5.15
CA ALA A 572 7.79 -15.32 4.87
C ALA A 572 6.88 -14.10 4.69
N MET A 573 7.25 -12.95 5.26
CA MET A 573 6.38 -11.79 5.31
C MET A 573 6.42 -10.96 4.03
N MET A 574 5.25 -10.46 3.63
CA MET A 574 5.15 -9.47 2.56
C MET A 574 5.79 -8.14 2.99
N THR A 575 6.59 -7.56 2.10
CA THR A 575 7.25 -6.27 2.33
C THR A 575 6.39 -5.11 1.83
N GLY A 576 6.64 -3.90 2.33
CA GLY A 576 5.92 -2.69 1.91
C GLY A 576 4.60 -2.43 2.63
N LEU A 577 3.88 -1.43 2.16
CA LEU A 577 2.48 -1.13 2.48
C LEU A 577 1.60 -1.88 1.47
N ASN A 578 0.89 -2.91 1.93
CA ASN A 578 0.07 -3.76 1.06
C ASN A 578 -1.42 -3.60 1.39
N ALA A 579 -2.25 -3.65 0.35
CA ALA A 579 -3.69 -3.84 0.47
C ALA A 579 -4.09 -5.20 -0.09
N PHE A 580 -4.79 -5.99 0.73
CA PHE A 580 -5.24 -7.32 0.36
C PHE A 580 -6.76 -7.38 0.28
N THR A 581 -7.30 -8.11 -0.70
CA THR A 581 -8.71 -8.49 -0.73
C THR A 581 -8.87 -9.95 -0.28
N THR A 582 -10.07 -10.26 0.21
CA THR A 582 -10.47 -11.64 0.51
C THR A 582 -10.81 -12.40 -0.76
N ALA A 583 -10.70 -13.72 -0.72
CA ALA A 583 -11.21 -14.65 -1.73
C ALA A 583 -11.46 -16.02 -1.06
N ASN A 584 -12.29 -16.87 -1.67
CA ASN A 584 -12.42 -18.26 -1.20
C ASN A 584 -11.13 -19.04 -1.54
N ASP A 585 -10.73 -19.95 -0.65
CA ASP A 585 -9.61 -20.87 -0.84
C ASP A 585 -9.81 -21.75 -2.08
N ASP A 586 -11.03 -22.24 -2.34
CA ASP A 586 -11.33 -23.02 -3.55
C ASP A 586 -11.02 -22.22 -4.83
N ALA A 587 -11.35 -20.93 -4.84
CA ALA A 587 -11.07 -20.05 -5.96
C ALA A 587 -9.56 -19.79 -6.13
N MET A 588 -8.76 -19.90 -5.06
CA MET A 588 -7.30 -19.86 -5.15
C MET A 588 -6.74 -21.18 -5.67
N HIS A 589 -7.29 -22.32 -5.23
CA HIS A 589 -6.88 -23.65 -5.69
C HIS A 589 -7.26 -23.92 -7.15
N ALA A 590 -8.37 -23.37 -7.63
CA ALA A 590 -8.82 -23.50 -9.02
C ALA A 590 -7.93 -22.76 -10.05
N ILE A 591 -7.00 -21.91 -9.62
CA ILE A 591 -6.10 -21.18 -10.53
C ILE A 591 -5.08 -22.16 -11.13
N ALA A 592 -5.36 -22.61 -12.36
CA ALA A 592 -4.51 -23.52 -13.10
C ALA A 592 -3.24 -22.83 -13.65
N PRO A 593 -2.10 -23.53 -13.73
CA PRO A 593 -0.90 -23.02 -14.38
C PRO A 593 -1.13 -22.76 -15.88
N SER A 594 -0.34 -21.84 -16.44
CA SER A 594 -0.33 -21.62 -17.88
C SER A 594 0.17 -22.84 -18.64
N THR A 595 -0.46 -23.11 -19.79
CA THR A 595 -0.12 -24.21 -20.69
C THR A 595 0.55 -23.70 -21.96
N GLY A 596 0.90 -24.60 -22.89
CA GLY A 596 1.51 -24.23 -24.17
C GLY A 596 0.70 -23.23 -25.02
N ALA A 597 -0.61 -23.08 -24.77
CA ALA A 597 -1.45 -22.07 -25.43
C ALA A 597 -1.08 -20.62 -25.07
N ALA A 598 -0.31 -20.42 -23.99
CA ALA A 598 0.19 -19.12 -23.54
C ALA A 598 1.50 -18.69 -24.23
N LEU A 599 2.00 -19.47 -25.19
CA LEU A 599 3.18 -19.18 -25.99
C LEU A 599 2.82 -18.39 -27.24
N GLU A 600 3.40 -17.21 -27.39
CA GLU A 600 3.27 -16.36 -28.57
C GLU A 600 4.59 -16.33 -29.33
N LYS A 601 4.53 -16.62 -30.64
CA LYS A 601 5.69 -16.59 -31.54
C LYS A 601 5.84 -15.19 -32.13
N GLY A 602 7.05 -14.65 -32.08
CA GLY A 602 7.40 -13.38 -32.71
C GLY A 602 8.05 -13.57 -34.09
N PRO A 603 8.36 -12.47 -34.79
CA PRO A 603 8.94 -12.47 -36.13
C PRO A 603 10.33 -13.13 -36.21
N ALA A 604 11.06 -13.25 -35.11
CA ALA A 604 12.34 -13.95 -35.05
C ALA A 604 12.22 -15.42 -34.58
N PHE A 605 11.02 -15.98 -34.45
CA PHE A 605 10.85 -17.37 -34.01
C PHE A 605 11.58 -18.34 -34.95
N GLY A 606 12.37 -19.26 -34.39
CA GLY A 606 13.08 -20.27 -35.18
C GLY A 606 14.27 -19.77 -36.01
N THR A 607 14.63 -18.50 -35.93
CA THR A 607 15.69 -17.90 -36.79
C THR A 607 16.97 -17.52 -36.02
N ILE A 608 17.06 -17.86 -34.74
CA ILE A 608 18.27 -17.65 -33.93
C ILE A 608 19.33 -18.67 -34.37
N GLY A 609 20.41 -18.19 -35.00
CA GLY A 609 21.41 -19.02 -35.69
C GLY A 609 22.41 -19.77 -34.80
N ASN A 610 22.66 -19.33 -33.56
CA ASN A 610 23.65 -19.95 -32.66
C ASN A 610 23.00 -20.68 -31.47
N ARG A 611 22.22 -21.74 -31.73
CA ARG A 611 21.40 -22.42 -30.71
C ARG A 611 22.16 -23.28 -29.68
N LYS A 612 23.48 -23.41 -29.80
CA LYS A 612 24.28 -24.38 -29.00
C LYS A 612 25.06 -23.75 -27.84
N SER A 613 24.94 -22.44 -27.56
CA SER A 613 25.88 -21.67 -26.70
C SER A 613 26.56 -22.46 -25.59
N LYS A 614 27.88 -22.57 -25.72
CA LYS A 614 28.80 -22.49 -24.59
C LYS A 614 29.20 -21.01 -24.45
N ILE A 615 29.59 -20.56 -23.26
CA ILE A 615 30.26 -19.27 -23.10
C ILE A 615 31.49 -19.32 -24.02
N ALA A 616 31.40 -18.66 -25.18
CA ALA A 616 32.39 -18.82 -26.25
C ALA A 616 33.66 -18.02 -25.97
N ASN A 617 33.53 -16.94 -25.20
CA ASN A 617 34.62 -16.13 -24.71
C ASN A 617 34.63 -16.21 -23.18
N SER A 618 35.74 -16.67 -22.59
CA SER A 618 35.89 -16.78 -21.13
C SER A 618 35.80 -15.43 -20.40
N ALA A 619 35.90 -14.32 -21.12
CA ALA A 619 35.69 -12.97 -20.59
C ALA A 619 34.22 -12.51 -20.60
N ASP A 620 33.29 -13.26 -21.22
CA ASP A 620 31.88 -12.90 -21.23
C ASP A 620 31.27 -13.01 -19.82
N TRP A 621 30.36 -12.09 -19.52
CA TRP A 621 29.52 -12.05 -18.33
C TRP A 621 28.03 -12.12 -18.75
N PRO A 622 27.55 -13.30 -19.19
CA PRO A 622 26.28 -13.44 -19.90
C PRO A 622 25.02 -13.32 -19.02
N VAL A 623 25.14 -13.52 -17.70
CA VAL A 623 23.99 -13.52 -16.77
C VAL A 623 24.33 -12.78 -15.47
N TYR A 624 23.31 -12.48 -14.67
CA TYR A 624 23.49 -11.89 -13.35
C TYR A 624 24.40 -12.77 -12.48
N ARG A 625 25.47 -12.18 -11.94
CA ARG A 625 26.56 -12.88 -11.24
C ARG A 625 27.29 -13.94 -12.09
N HIS A 626 27.60 -13.59 -13.34
CA HIS A 626 28.47 -14.29 -14.29
C HIS A 626 27.89 -15.58 -14.90
N ASP A 627 27.45 -16.54 -14.09
CA ASP A 627 26.97 -17.84 -14.55
C ASP A 627 25.68 -18.30 -13.84
N ALA A 628 25.10 -19.42 -14.28
CA ALA A 628 23.86 -19.96 -13.71
C ALA A 628 23.97 -20.31 -12.21
N ARG A 629 25.19 -20.60 -11.71
CA ARG A 629 25.47 -20.83 -10.29
C ARG A 629 25.65 -19.53 -9.51
N ARG A 630 25.64 -18.38 -10.19
CA ARG A 630 25.81 -17.04 -9.63
C ARG A 630 27.15 -16.86 -8.90
N THR A 631 28.22 -17.49 -9.41
CA THR A 631 29.57 -17.42 -8.80
C THR A 631 30.02 -15.99 -8.54
N GLY A 632 29.72 -15.06 -9.46
CA GLY A 632 30.13 -13.66 -9.36
C GLY A 632 31.63 -13.44 -9.57
N ALA A 633 32.32 -14.38 -10.22
CA ALA A 633 33.74 -14.28 -10.56
C ALA A 633 33.97 -14.66 -12.02
N THR A 634 34.96 -14.04 -12.67
CA THR A 634 35.36 -14.30 -14.06
C THR A 634 36.87 -14.50 -14.11
N PRO A 635 37.41 -15.35 -15.01
CA PRO A 635 38.84 -15.45 -15.26
C PRO A 635 39.39 -14.26 -16.08
N CYS A 636 38.55 -13.31 -16.48
CA CYS A 636 38.98 -12.12 -17.22
C CYS A 636 40.01 -11.30 -16.42
N GLU A 637 41.17 -11.06 -17.03
CA GLU A 637 42.17 -10.16 -16.49
C GLU A 637 41.73 -8.70 -16.63
N VAL A 638 42.02 -7.89 -15.61
CA VAL A 638 41.72 -6.45 -15.60
C VAL A 638 43.05 -5.69 -15.46
N PRO A 639 43.36 -4.72 -16.33
CA PRO A 639 44.63 -4.00 -16.28
C PRO A 639 44.74 -3.17 -14.99
N ALA A 640 45.95 -3.12 -14.41
CA ALA A 640 46.23 -2.37 -13.19
C ALA A 640 45.99 -0.85 -13.34
N LYS A 641 46.13 -0.33 -14.57
CA LYS A 641 45.79 1.05 -14.93
C LYS A 641 44.52 1.06 -15.75
N VAL A 642 43.43 1.56 -15.16
CA VAL A 642 42.15 1.68 -15.85
C VAL A 642 41.99 3.06 -16.49
N ALA A 643 41.40 3.10 -17.68
CA ALA A 643 41.01 4.33 -18.36
C ALA A 643 39.54 4.24 -18.80
N ARG A 644 38.84 5.38 -18.82
CA ARG A 644 37.47 5.43 -19.32
C ARG A 644 37.48 5.34 -20.86
N LEU A 645 37.08 4.19 -21.40
CA LEU A 645 36.97 3.99 -22.86
C LEU A 645 35.81 4.79 -23.45
N TRP A 646 34.62 4.68 -22.88
CA TRP A 646 33.42 5.39 -23.35
C TRP A 646 32.41 5.61 -22.21
N ARG A 647 31.35 6.38 -22.52
CA ARG A 647 30.20 6.59 -21.63
C ARG A 647 28.92 6.69 -22.46
N ALA A 648 27.89 5.92 -22.08
CA ALA A 648 26.55 6.02 -22.64
C ALA A 648 25.58 6.65 -21.62
N LYS A 649 24.65 7.48 -22.11
CA LYS A 649 23.56 8.05 -21.30
C LYS A 649 22.25 7.36 -21.70
N LEU A 650 21.63 6.65 -20.75
CA LEU A 650 20.34 5.99 -20.92
C LEU A 650 19.30 6.64 -20.00
N VAL A 651 18.02 6.37 -20.29
CA VAL A 651 16.89 6.90 -19.52
C VAL A 651 16.50 5.91 -18.42
N GLY A 652 16.21 6.43 -17.23
CA GLY A 652 15.60 5.67 -16.13
C GLY A 652 16.57 4.96 -15.19
N PRO A 653 16.04 4.35 -14.11
CA PRO A 653 16.84 3.52 -13.22
C PRO A 653 17.23 2.23 -13.93
N LEU A 654 18.53 2.10 -14.18
CA LEU A 654 19.09 0.95 -14.90
C LEU A 654 19.33 -0.24 -13.97
N THR A 655 19.18 -1.44 -14.50
CA THR A 655 19.69 -2.68 -13.88
C THR A 655 21.22 -2.73 -13.96
N PRO A 656 21.88 -3.63 -13.20
CA PRO A 656 23.26 -3.98 -13.51
C PRO A 656 23.41 -4.47 -14.96
N PRO A 657 24.53 -4.20 -15.65
CA PRO A 657 24.74 -4.70 -17.01
C PRO A 657 25.17 -6.17 -17.02
N VAL A 658 24.91 -6.85 -18.13
CA VAL A 658 25.58 -8.11 -18.53
C VAL A 658 26.30 -7.86 -19.86
N ALA A 659 27.41 -8.56 -20.12
CA ALA A 659 28.23 -8.35 -21.31
C ALA A 659 28.52 -9.70 -21.98
N ALA A 660 28.12 -9.88 -23.23
CA ALA A 660 28.39 -11.11 -23.97
C ALA A 660 28.30 -10.91 -25.47
N GLY A 661 29.13 -11.63 -26.23
CA GLY A 661 29.11 -11.59 -27.69
C GLY A 661 29.32 -10.18 -28.26
N GLY A 662 30.24 -9.40 -27.67
CA GLY A 662 30.58 -8.05 -28.11
C GLY A 662 29.53 -6.98 -27.79
N ARG A 663 28.52 -7.28 -26.97
CA ARG A 663 27.47 -6.35 -26.57
C ARG A 663 27.30 -6.28 -25.06
N ILE A 664 26.75 -5.16 -24.60
CA ILE A 664 26.33 -4.94 -23.22
C ILE A 664 24.81 -4.79 -23.19
N TYR A 665 24.15 -5.56 -22.32
CA TYR A 665 22.70 -5.52 -22.16
C TYR A 665 22.33 -4.95 -20.80
N VAL A 666 21.37 -4.03 -20.81
CA VAL A 666 20.87 -3.35 -19.60
C VAL A 666 19.40 -3.03 -19.75
N ALA A 667 18.63 -3.15 -18.66
CA ALA A 667 17.22 -2.80 -18.64
C ALA A 667 17.01 -1.46 -17.93
N ALA A 668 16.25 -0.57 -18.56
CA ALA A 668 15.65 0.60 -17.93
C ALA A 668 14.32 0.16 -17.31
N ARG A 669 14.33 -0.01 -15.98
CA ARG A 669 13.29 -0.78 -15.26
C ARG A 669 11.90 -0.18 -15.43
N ASN A 670 11.81 1.15 -15.38
CA ASN A 670 10.53 1.84 -15.34
C ASN A 670 10.02 2.18 -16.74
N GLU A 671 10.91 2.23 -17.72
CA GLU A 671 10.66 2.54 -19.12
C GLU A 671 10.37 1.27 -19.93
N HIS A 672 10.29 0.12 -19.25
CA HIS A 672 9.99 -1.19 -19.81
C HIS A 672 10.95 -1.60 -20.94
N THR A 673 12.17 -1.04 -20.96
CA THR A 673 13.04 -1.10 -22.14
C THR A 673 14.34 -1.83 -21.84
N VAL A 674 14.66 -2.83 -22.66
CA VAL A 674 15.97 -3.51 -22.69
C VAL A 674 16.81 -2.87 -23.81
N TYR A 675 18.01 -2.45 -23.47
CA TYR A 675 19.00 -1.91 -24.41
C TYR A 675 20.08 -2.95 -24.68
N ALA A 676 20.58 -2.95 -25.92
CA ALA A 676 21.87 -3.53 -26.26
C ALA A 676 22.80 -2.43 -26.76
N LEU A 677 23.97 -2.33 -26.15
CA LEU A 677 25.04 -1.42 -26.52
C LEU A 677 26.17 -2.19 -27.17
N SER A 678 26.87 -1.57 -28.11
CA SER A 678 28.17 -2.04 -28.57
C SER A 678 29.17 -1.98 -27.41
N ALA A 679 29.88 -3.07 -27.15
CA ALA A 679 30.91 -3.09 -26.11
C ALA A 679 32.13 -2.22 -26.47
N ALA A 680 32.36 -1.97 -27.76
CA ALA A 680 33.51 -1.23 -28.26
C ALA A 680 33.42 0.28 -27.99
N ASP A 681 32.22 0.88 -28.16
CA ASP A 681 32.04 2.33 -28.15
C ASP A 681 30.82 2.80 -27.33
N GLY A 682 30.01 1.90 -26.79
CA GLY A 682 28.82 2.22 -26.01
C GLY A 682 27.63 2.72 -26.81
N SER A 683 27.68 2.68 -28.16
CA SER A 683 26.57 3.07 -29.02
C SER A 683 25.38 2.11 -28.86
N VAL A 684 24.15 2.63 -28.93
CA VAL A 684 22.94 1.80 -28.82
C VAL A 684 22.75 1.03 -30.13
N ALA A 685 22.96 -0.28 -30.10
CA ALA A 685 22.75 -1.16 -31.24
C ALA A 685 21.26 -1.38 -31.49
N TRP A 686 20.49 -1.64 -30.43
CA TRP A 686 19.04 -1.77 -30.50
C TRP A 686 18.40 -1.56 -29.12
N ARG A 687 17.06 -1.40 -29.12
CA ARG A 687 16.22 -1.36 -27.92
C ARG A 687 14.94 -2.16 -28.14
N PHE A 688 14.47 -2.82 -27.09
CA PHE A 688 13.22 -3.57 -27.07
C PHE A 688 12.34 -3.09 -25.92
N THR A 689 11.07 -2.76 -26.18
CA THR A 689 10.11 -2.29 -25.17
C THR A 689 9.09 -3.38 -24.86
N ALA A 690 9.14 -3.92 -23.65
CA ALA A 690 8.19 -4.89 -23.12
C ALA A 690 6.89 -4.20 -22.61
N ASP A 691 5.92 -5.02 -22.19
CA ASP A 691 4.60 -4.53 -21.77
C ASP A 691 4.59 -4.01 -20.32
N ALA A 692 5.62 -4.31 -19.52
CA ALA A 692 5.82 -3.78 -18.17
C ALA A 692 7.32 -3.71 -17.80
N GLY A 693 7.61 -3.34 -16.55
CA GLY A 693 8.99 -3.18 -16.08
C GLY A 693 9.81 -4.47 -16.08
N VAL A 694 11.10 -4.34 -16.40
CA VAL A 694 12.10 -5.43 -16.36
C VAL A 694 13.07 -5.12 -15.23
N ASP A 695 12.97 -5.84 -14.12
CA ASP A 695 13.57 -5.46 -12.83
C ASP A 695 15.03 -5.91 -12.63
N SER A 696 15.51 -6.81 -13.49
CA SER A 696 16.79 -7.51 -13.37
C SER A 696 17.54 -7.53 -14.72
N PRO A 697 18.86 -7.78 -14.72
CA PRO A 697 19.61 -7.94 -15.96
C PRO A 697 19.10 -9.15 -16.77
N PRO A 698 19.08 -9.07 -18.11
CA PRO A 698 18.68 -10.20 -18.94
C PRO A 698 19.75 -11.31 -18.93
N THR A 699 19.34 -12.50 -19.35
CA THR A 699 20.21 -13.68 -19.53
C THR A 699 20.54 -13.86 -21.01
N VAL A 700 21.82 -13.80 -21.36
CA VAL A 700 22.29 -14.05 -22.72
C VAL A 700 22.61 -15.53 -22.88
N HIS A 701 21.96 -16.20 -23.82
CA HIS A 701 22.18 -17.61 -24.08
C HIS A 701 21.90 -17.93 -25.54
N ALA A 702 22.86 -18.54 -26.24
CA ALA A 702 22.65 -19.13 -27.57
C ALA A 702 22.15 -18.12 -28.62
N GLY A 703 22.71 -16.91 -28.62
CA GLY A 703 22.28 -15.83 -29.51
C GLY A 703 20.90 -15.25 -29.15
N ALA A 704 20.34 -15.62 -28.00
CA ALA A 704 19.11 -15.06 -27.44
C ALA A 704 19.42 -14.20 -26.21
N VAL A 705 18.52 -13.24 -25.96
CA VAL A 705 18.44 -12.44 -24.74
C VAL A 705 17.10 -12.78 -24.09
N LEU A 706 17.15 -13.40 -22.91
CA LEU A 706 16.03 -14.00 -22.20
C LEU A 706 15.80 -13.23 -20.90
N PHE A 707 14.56 -12.85 -20.61
CA PHE A 707 14.25 -12.13 -19.38
C PHE A 707 12.79 -12.29 -18.94
N GLY A 708 12.58 -12.26 -17.63
CA GLY A 708 11.25 -12.12 -17.04
C GLY A 708 10.80 -10.66 -17.03
N CYS A 709 9.49 -10.45 -16.99
CA CYS A 709 8.89 -9.13 -17.01
C CYS A 709 7.73 -9.03 -16.01
N ALA A 710 7.52 -7.82 -15.50
CA ALA A 710 6.45 -7.54 -14.53
C ALA A 710 5.04 -7.75 -15.10
N ASP A 711 4.88 -7.88 -16.42
CA ASP A 711 3.61 -8.22 -17.09
C ASP A 711 3.22 -9.69 -16.93
N GLY A 712 4.07 -10.50 -16.29
CA GLY A 712 3.83 -11.92 -16.08
C GLY A 712 4.34 -12.82 -17.21
N ARG A 713 5.19 -12.30 -18.11
CA ARG A 713 5.77 -13.05 -19.22
C ARG A 713 7.28 -13.26 -19.10
N VAL A 714 7.76 -14.33 -19.73
CA VAL A 714 9.15 -14.49 -20.13
C VAL A 714 9.27 -14.12 -21.60
N TYR A 715 10.29 -13.33 -21.93
CA TYR A 715 10.60 -12.90 -23.29
C TYR A 715 11.90 -13.56 -23.77
N CYS A 716 11.92 -13.89 -25.05
CA CYS A 716 13.12 -14.26 -25.80
C CYS A 716 13.23 -13.37 -27.03
N ILE A 717 14.30 -12.59 -27.09
CA ILE A 717 14.60 -11.72 -28.23
C ILE A 717 15.96 -12.11 -28.83
N ARG A 718 16.11 -11.91 -30.14
CA ARG A 718 17.36 -12.22 -30.84
C ARG A 718 18.44 -11.22 -30.44
N ALA A 719 19.61 -11.70 -30.04
CA ALA A 719 20.69 -10.84 -29.56
C ALA A 719 21.21 -9.86 -30.62
N SER A 720 21.12 -10.20 -31.91
CA SER A 720 21.65 -9.38 -33.02
C SER A 720 20.92 -8.06 -33.24
N ASP A 721 19.60 -8.04 -33.08
CA ASP A 721 18.74 -6.93 -33.50
C ASP A 721 17.58 -6.63 -32.53
N GLY A 722 17.43 -7.42 -31.46
CA GLY A 722 16.35 -7.25 -30.48
C GLY A 722 14.98 -7.73 -30.97
N ALA A 723 14.89 -8.40 -32.12
CA ALA A 723 13.62 -8.89 -32.64
C ALA A 723 13.03 -9.99 -31.75
N LEU A 724 11.72 -9.91 -31.47
CA LEU A 724 11.02 -10.89 -30.64
C LEU A 724 11.02 -12.26 -31.31
N ALA A 725 11.60 -13.26 -30.64
CA ALA A 725 11.54 -14.65 -31.07
C ALA A 725 10.30 -15.33 -30.49
N TRP A 726 10.11 -15.29 -29.18
CA TRP A 726 8.90 -15.77 -28.52
C TRP A 726 8.67 -15.04 -27.19
N ARG A 727 7.44 -15.07 -26.70
CA ARG A 727 7.11 -14.75 -25.31
C ARG A 727 6.13 -15.75 -24.74
N PHE A 728 6.26 -16.08 -23.46
CA PHE A 728 5.42 -17.03 -22.76
C PHE A 728 4.81 -16.39 -21.53
N ARG A 729 3.47 -16.41 -21.40
CA ARG A 729 2.77 -15.93 -20.20
C ARG A 729 2.81 -16.97 -19.10
N ALA A 730 3.81 -16.86 -18.22
CA ALA A 730 3.93 -17.70 -17.03
C ALA A 730 2.89 -17.36 -15.95
N ALA A 731 2.36 -16.13 -15.96
CA ALA A 731 1.19 -15.79 -15.14
C ALA A 731 -0.03 -16.63 -15.56
N PRO A 732 -0.71 -17.32 -14.63
CA PRO A 732 -1.83 -18.21 -14.93
C PRO A 732 -3.05 -17.47 -15.50
N ALA A 733 -3.21 -16.19 -15.18
CA ALA A 733 -4.29 -15.34 -15.67
C ALA A 733 -3.84 -13.88 -15.86
N GLU A 734 -4.61 -13.12 -16.63
CA GLU A 734 -4.40 -11.67 -16.76
C GLU A 734 -5.07 -10.94 -15.60
N ARG A 735 -4.25 -10.42 -14.68
CA ARG A 735 -4.69 -9.60 -13.56
C ARG A 735 -3.59 -8.60 -13.22
N LEU A 736 -3.71 -7.38 -13.73
CA LEU A 736 -2.84 -6.27 -13.41
C LEU A 736 -3.30 -5.64 -12.10
N ILE A 737 -2.32 -5.34 -11.25
CA ILE A 737 -2.44 -4.63 -9.98
C ILE A 737 -1.51 -3.42 -10.01
N MET A 738 -1.62 -2.55 -9.01
CA MET A 738 -0.63 -1.49 -8.82
C MET A 738 0.53 -1.99 -7.96
N ASP A 739 1.75 -1.84 -8.47
CA ASP A 739 3.01 -2.23 -7.86
C ASP A 739 3.95 -1.01 -7.86
N GLU A 740 4.13 -0.39 -6.69
CA GLU A 740 4.97 0.81 -6.50
C GLU A 740 4.66 1.96 -7.49
N GLY A 741 3.37 2.20 -7.75
CA GLY A 741 2.91 3.25 -8.67
C GLY A 741 3.06 2.88 -10.15
N ARG A 742 3.13 1.59 -10.48
CA ARG A 742 3.16 1.07 -11.85
C ARG A 742 2.22 -0.13 -11.98
N LEU A 743 1.75 -0.39 -13.20
CA LEU A 743 0.98 -1.59 -13.49
C LEU A 743 1.91 -2.81 -13.60
N ALA A 744 1.55 -3.89 -12.92
CA ALA A 744 2.23 -5.17 -13.01
C ALA A 744 1.22 -6.31 -12.86
N SER A 745 1.50 -7.47 -13.43
CA SER A 745 0.74 -8.69 -13.18
C SER A 745 0.80 -9.05 -11.69
N ALA A 746 -0.30 -9.57 -11.15
CA ALA A 746 -0.38 -10.21 -9.83
C ALA A 746 0.60 -11.40 -9.72
N TRP A 747 0.98 -11.99 -10.86
CA TRP A 747 2.04 -12.99 -10.99
C TRP A 747 3.17 -12.45 -11.87
N ARG A 748 3.84 -11.39 -11.41
CA ARG A 748 5.05 -10.90 -12.08
C ARG A 748 6.07 -12.03 -12.23
N VAL A 749 6.80 -12.03 -13.34
CA VAL A 749 7.95 -12.92 -13.53
C VAL A 749 9.21 -12.14 -13.17
N HIS A 750 10.05 -12.72 -12.30
CA HIS A 750 11.33 -12.11 -11.94
C HIS A 750 12.27 -12.06 -13.14
N GLY A 751 12.94 -10.92 -13.35
CA GLY A 751 13.67 -10.65 -14.60
C GLY A 751 14.84 -11.59 -14.89
N SER A 752 15.60 -12.00 -13.87
CA SER A 752 16.77 -12.88 -14.03
C SER A 752 16.35 -14.34 -14.14
N VAL A 753 15.93 -14.77 -15.33
CA VAL A 753 15.70 -16.18 -15.65
C VAL A 753 17.02 -16.94 -15.72
N ILE A 754 17.03 -18.20 -15.29
CA ILE A 754 18.26 -19.03 -15.26
C ILE A 754 18.18 -20.02 -16.42
N VAL A 755 19.25 -20.15 -17.20
CA VAL A 755 19.39 -21.25 -18.16
C VAL A 755 20.48 -22.19 -17.67
N GLN A 756 20.13 -23.44 -17.43
CA GLN A 756 21.03 -24.48 -16.97
C GLN A 756 20.73 -25.77 -17.73
N ASP A 757 21.78 -26.42 -18.24
CA ASP A 757 21.68 -27.69 -18.98
C ASP A 757 20.63 -27.69 -20.10
N GLY A 758 20.52 -26.55 -20.80
CA GLY A 758 19.57 -26.36 -21.91
C GLY A 758 18.11 -26.19 -21.48
N VAL A 759 17.86 -25.88 -20.20
CA VAL A 759 16.53 -25.64 -19.63
C VAL A 759 16.50 -24.23 -19.02
N LEU A 760 15.47 -23.46 -19.37
CA LEU A 760 15.19 -22.16 -18.77
C LEU A 760 14.25 -22.33 -17.58
N TYR A 761 14.63 -21.82 -16.42
CA TYR A 761 13.83 -21.78 -15.22
C TYR A 761 13.35 -20.36 -14.92
N CYS A 762 12.06 -20.23 -14.60
CA CYS A 762 11.45 -18.98 -14.18
C CYS A 762 10.35 -19.21 -13.14
N THR A 763 10.01 -18.15 -12.40
CA THR A 763 8.97 -18.16 -11.38
C THR A 763 8.01 -16.99 -11.61
N ALA A 764 6.70 -17.25 -11.53
CA ALA A 764 5.64 -16.25 -11.60
C ALA A 764 4.87 -16.21 -10.27
N GLY A 765 4.73 -15.04 -9.66
CA GLY A 765 4.07 -14.88 -8.36
C GLY A 765 4.89 -14.06 -7.36
N ARG A 766 4.28 -13.69 -6.22
CA ARG A 766 4.94 -12.91 -5.15
C ARG A 766 5.08 -13.66 -3.83
N SER A 767 4.13 -14.55 -3.55
CA SER A 767 4.07 -15.30 -2.29
C SER A 767 3.26 -16.58 -2.52
N SER A 768 3.57 -17.63 -1.77
CA SER A 768 2.82 -18.89 -1.79
C SER A 768 1.43 -18.78 -1.14
N PHE A 769 1.15 -17.69 -0.42
CA PHE A 769 -0.10 -17.51 0.35
C PHE A 769 -1.19 -16.71 -0.38
N ILE A 770 -0.87 -16.03 -1.48
CA ILE A 770 -1.79 -15.13 -2.20
C ILE A 770 -1.85 -15.46 -3.68
N ASP A 771 -2.96 -15.08 -4.30
CA ASP A 771 -3.19 -15.19 -5.74
C ASP A 771 -2.97 -16.63 -6.26
N GLY A 772 -3.24 -17.65 -5.44
CA GLY A 772 -3.02 -19.05 -5.83
C GLY A 772 -1.55 -19.52 -5.81
N GLY A 773 -0.64 -18.73 -5.24
CA GLY A 773 0.74 -19.15 -4.98
C GLY A 773 1.74 -18.77 -6.06
N LEU A 774 2.89 -19.46 -6.04
CA LEU A 774 3.99 -19.29 -6.99
C LEU A 774 3.95 -20.39 -8.05
N TYR A 775 4.18 -20.03 -9.30
CA TYR A 775 4.26 -20.98 -10.41
C TYR A 775 5.70 -21.04 -10.92
N VAL A 776 6.29 -22.22 -10.88
CA VAL A 776 7.66 -22.50 -11.33
C VAL A 776 7.57 -23.24 -12.66
N TYR A 777 8.25 -22.72 -13.68
CA TYR A 777 8.28 -23.33 -15.01
C TYR A 777 9.70 -23.69 -15.43
N ALA A 778 9.81 -24.84 -16.07
CA ALA A 778 10.96 -25.23 -16.89
C ALA A 778 10.54 -25.14 -18.35
N LEU A 779 11.21 -24.28 -19.12
CA LEU A 779 10.95 -24.03 -20.53
C LEU A 779 12.14 -24.44 -21.39
N ASP A 780 11.88 -24.79 -22.63
CA ASP A 780 12.90 -24.85 -23.65
C ASP A 780 13.33 -23.42 -24.06
N PRO A 781 14.61 -23.03 -23.92
CA PRO A 781 15.04 -21.64 -24.17
C PRO A 781 14.96 -21.24 -25.65
N ALA A 782 15.02 -22.19 -26.59
CA ALA A 782 14.96 -21.89 -28.02
C ALA A 782 13.52 -21.68 -28.51
N THR A 783 12.57 -22.41 -27.94
CA THR A 783 11.19 -22.48 -28.44
C THR A 783 10.16 -21.90 -27.48
N GLY A 784 10.49 -21.72 -26.20
CA GLY A 784 9.55 -21.31 -25.15
C GLY A 784 8.57 -22.40 -24.73
N LYS A 785 8.72 -23.64 -25.25
CA LYS A 785 7.83 -24.76 -24.91
C LYS A 785 7.98 -25.14 -23.44
N VAL A 786 6.86 -25.27 -22.73
CA VAL A 786 6.82 -25.78 -21.36
C VAL A 786 7.27 -27.25 -21.35
N ARG A 787 8.32 -27.54 -20.59
CA ARG A 787 8.80 -28.91 -20.30
C ARG A 787 8.22 -29.43 -18.99
N HIS A 788 8.16 -28.57 -17.97
CA HIS A 788 7.59 -28.90 -16.67
C HIS A 788 7.00 -27.64 -16.02
N THR A 789 6.03 -27.83 -15.14
CA THR A 789 5.47 -26.78 -14.29
C THR A 789 5.14 -27.34 -12.92
N CYS A 790 5.37 -26.55 -11.87
CA CYS A 790 5.01 -26.86 -10.50
C CYS A 790 4.37 -25.61 -9.87
N ARG A 791 3.37 -25.82 -9.01
CA ARG A 791 2.75 -24.77 -8.20
C ARG A 791 3.23 -24.94 -6.75
N LEU A 792 3.79 -23.87 -6.19
CA LEU A 792 4.14 -23.78 -4.78
C LEU A 792 3.11 -22.90 -4.09
N ASP A 793 2.20 -23.52 -3.35
CA ASP A 793 1.22 -22.81 -2.53
C ASP A 793 1.28 -23.22 -1.06
N THR A 794 0.83 -22.31 -0.21
CA THR A 794 0.73 -22.54 1.23
C THR A 794 -0.64 -22.03 1.65
N SER A 795 -1.67 -22.84 1.40
CA SER A 795 -2.99 -22.58 1.94
C SER A 795 -3.05 -23.05 3.39
N TRP A 796 -4.02 -22.56 4.17
CA TRP A 796 -4.27 -23.16 5.48
C TRP A 796 -4.54 -24.66 5.33
N ALA A 797 -5.19 -25.10 4.25
CA ALA A 797 -5.49 -26.49 3.95
C ALA A 797 -4.25 -27.37 3.63
N THR A 798 -3.17 -26.77 3.14
CA THR A 798 -1.95 -27.47 2.69
C THR A 798 -0.74 -27.25 3.62
N ARG A 799 -0.92 -26.55 4.75
CA ARG A 799 0.12 -26.40 5.78
C ARG A 799 0.41 -27.74 6.47
N GLU A 800 1.67 -28.17 6.43
CA GLU A 800 2.16 -29.35 7.16
C GLU A 800 2.18 -29.13 8.68
N ASP A 801 2.22 -27.88 9.14
CA ASP A 801 2.20 -27.50 10.56
C ASP A 801 0.79 -27.27 11.13
N LYS A 802 -0.26 -27.71 10.42
CA LYS A 802 -1.60 -27.87 11.02
C LYS A 802 -1.44 -28.72 12.27
N VAL A 803 -1.79 -28.15 13.43
CA VAL A 803 -1.63 -28.80 14.73
C VAL A 803 -2.26 -30.20 14.71
N GLY A 804 -1.41 -31.23 14.75
CA GLY A 804 -1.84 -32.63 14.71
C GLY A 804 -0.71 -33.67 14.65
N ASP A 805 0.43 -33.39 14.02
CA ASP A 805 1.49 -34.41 13.91
C ASP A 805 2.91 -33.80 13.89
N GLN A 806 3.51 -33.65 15.08
CA GLN A 806 4.97 -33.60 15.25
C GLN A 806 5.33 -34.30 16.56
N THR A 807 5.22 -35.63 16.56
CA THR A 807 6.18 -36.47 17.29
C THR A 807 7.41 -36.64 16.41
N GLN A 808 8.32 -35.67 16.43
CA GLN A 808 9.75 -35.86 16.14
C GLN A 808 10.57 -34.94 17.05
#